data_AF-A0AAV5C5A7-F1
#
_entry.id   AF-A0AAV5C5A7-F1
#
_cell.length_a   1.000
_cell.length_b   1.000
_cell.length_c   1.000
_cell.angle_alpha   90.00
_cell.angle_beta   90.00
_cell.angle_gamma   90.00
#
_symmetry.space_group_name_H-M   'P 1'
#
loop_
_entity.id
_entity.type
_entity.pdbx_description
1 polymer ?
#
loop_
_entity_poly.entity_id
_entity_poly.type
_entity_poly.pdbx_seq_one_letter_code
_entity_poly.pdbx_strand_id
1 'polypeptide(L)'
;MRGMGYEQGKGLGKHGQGIAEPVEVPVRPKNAGLGSVERPKPIMSASKKNLPPPSWPSPAPASSTTEPQQQRWPKKKASGSKAPVLTKHEVLATRAEQEEEPAVVQKVLDMRGPLPRVLTTLERLNDEQEMAAAADDAPMLELQYNVRVLVDESEADVVTLDGRLHREREKAASLAREKQDLANREASQRRQLQAMETIAGTLEQAGALDLGGLLRTFQDLKARFGEEFTTCGVAWIACRFAHALLLRAFHGWRPLEDPSFGVQAVSAWKDLLLETDHHPHDFGAASMMAPYAQLVSEAVLPVVRNAGTNSWEARDAEPMLRLLATWEEALPPVALRSIVEHVVVPKLSAAVDSWDPRGEEEVPIHLWVHPWLDVLDQRSVQTLCHSVRCKMGSALQAWQAHDASAHALLSPWKNVFDPAIWNDLVARYVVPKLKTALQEFQINPADQKLDQFRWVMTWASDIPSHLMVRILETDFFGKWQYVLYRWLCSPNPDFNEIINWYEGWKGMFPPELFADERIRAHLAAGLGMMNQAAEGLEVVQPGCRGNPGILRATSEERQELDAAQLHCQIAEPGADTADLSFKECIQAFAIDKGLLFMPRVGKFYSGMPVYEFGATNICIDSVKRVVYAQLLNKSDKWISVSLKQLMEMNVMGRTR
;
A
#
# COMPACT_ATOMS: atom_id res chain seq x y z
N MET A 1 73.09 12.70 55.60
CA MET A 1 72.62 13.88 56.36
C MET A 1 73.54 15.10 56.26
N ARG A 2 74.88 15.02 56.31
CA ARG A 2 75.75 16.22 56.11
C ARG A 2 75.72 16.84 54.70
N GLY A 3 75.45 16.05 53.65
CA GLY A 3 75.39 16.54 52.26
C GLY A 3 74.09 17.27 51.86
N MET A 4 73.16 17.50 52.79
CA MET A 4 71.86 18.13 52.52
C MET A 4 71.61 19.39 53.37
N GLY A 5 72.67 20.08 53.79
CA GLY A 5 72.55 21.35 54.53
C GLY A 5 72.11 21.21 56.00
N TYR A 6 72.31 20.03 56.60
CA TYR A 6 72.06 19.81 58.03
C TYR A 6 73.28 20.22 58.87
N GLU A 7 73.12 21.28 59.65
CA GLU A 7 74.04 21.67 60.74
C GLU A 7 73.52 21.14 62.06
N GLN A 8 74.39 20.49 62.85
CA GLN A 8 74.03 19.95 64.15
C GLN A 8 73.63 21.10 65.10
N GLY A 9 72.39 21.10 65.59
CA GLY A 9 71.85 22.15 66.48
C GLY A 9 71.02 23.24 65.77
N LYS A 10 70.82 23.18 64.45
CA LYS A 10 69.90 24.06 63.72
C LYS A 10 68.86 23.28 62.94
N GLY A 11 67.69 23.90 62.79
CA GLY A 11 66.58 23.37 62.02
C GLY A 11 66.90 23.12 60.54
N LEU A 12 66.37 22.06 59.96
CA LEU A 12 66.52 21.78 58.53
C LEU A 12 65.76 22.83 57.68
N GLY A 13 66.45 23.54 56.78
CA GLY A 13 65.88 24.53 55.86
C GLY A 13 66.79 25.74 55.60
N LYS A 14 66.61 26.46 54.48
CA LYS A 14 67.50 27.57 54.01
C LYS A 14 67.66 28.71 55.04
N HIS A 15 66.73 28.84 55.99
CA HIS A 15 66.75 29.84 57.07
C HIS A 15 66.76 29.21 58.49
N GLY A 16 67.06 27.93 58.64
CA GLY A 16 67.13 27.28 59.95
C GLY A 16 65.78 27.09 60.66
N GLN A 17 64.66 27.17 59.94
CA GLN A 17 63.29 27.17 60.48
C GLN A 17 62.74 25.77 60.84
N GLY A 18 63.48 24.69 60.56
CA GLY A 18 63.08 23.34 60.95
C GLY A 18 63.20 23.10 62.46
N ILE A 19 62.53 22.08 62.98
CA ILE A 19 62.59 21.74 64.41
C ILE A 19 63.99 21.19 64.72
N ALA A 20 64.73 21.87 65.58
CA ALA A 20 66.14 21.57 65.89
C ALA A 20 66.31 20.56 67.04
N GLU A 21 65.28 20.37 67.89
CA GLU A 21 65.33 19.48 69.05
C GLU A 21 64.40 18.27 68.88
N PRO A 22 64.84 17.04 69.24
CA PRO A 22 63.99 15.85 69.24
C PRO A 22 62.78 16.01 70.17
N VAL A 23 61.62 15.51 69.76
CA VAL A 23 60.39 15.53 70.57
C VAL A 23 60.61 14.77 71.89
N GLU A 24 60.65 15.49 73.00
CA GLU A 24 60.76 14.91 74.35
C GLU A 24 59.42 14.30 74.82
N VAL A 25 59.47 13.10 75.37
CA VAL A 25 58.31 12.42 75.98
C VAL A 25 58.22 12.85 77.45
N PRO A 26 57.17 13.58 77.88
CA PRO A 26 57.06 14.01 79.26
C PRO A 26 56.81 12.81 80.20
N VAL A 27 57.71 12.61 81.15
CA VAL A 27 57.60 11.60 82.21
C VAL A 27 56.50 12.03 83.20
N ARG A 28 55.56 11.12 83.47
CA ARG A 28 54.42 11.33 84.38
C ARG A 28 54.90 11.62 85.82
N PRO A 29 54.41 12.67 86.51
CA PRO A 29 54.70 12.87 87.93
C PRO A 29 54.08 11.76 88.79
N LYS A 30 54.84 11.24 89.77
CA LYS A 30 54.38 10.19 90.69
C LYS A 30 53.17 10.69 91.51
N ASN A 31 52.14 9.84 91.63
CA ASN A 31 50.87 10.03 92.36
C ASN A 31 49.75 10.87 91.70
N ALA A 32 49.75 11.06 90.38
CA ALA A 32 48.60 11.63 89.65
C ALA A 32 47.67 10.56 89.06
N GLY A 33 46.37 10.59 89.38
CA GLY A 33 45.33 9.68 88.84
C GLY A 33 45.04 9.90 87.35
N LEU A 34 44.56 8.87 86.65
CA LEU A 34 44.44 8.75 85.18
C LEU A 34 43.50 9.76 84.46
N GLY A 35 42.97 10.78 85.12
CA GLY A 35 41.98 11.71 84.56
C GLY A 35 42.31 13.21 84.66
N SER A 36 43.51 13.60 85.09
CA SER A 36 43.81 15.00 85.47
C SER A 36 44.79 15.75 84.55
N VAL A 37 45.01 15.30 83.31
CA VAL A 37 45.83 16.04 82.34
C VAL A 37 45.05 16.23 81.04
N GLU A 38 44.63 17.46 80.79
CA GLU A 38 44.09 17.90 79.51
C GLU A 38 45.14 17.73 78.41
N ARG A 39 44.77 17.05 77.31
CA ARG A 39 45.62 16.93 76.12
C ARG A 39 45.19 17.96 75.08
N PRO A 40 46.13 18.72 74.48
CA PRO A 40 45.86 19.51 73.29
C PRO A 40 45.72 18.59 72.06
N LYS A 41 44.80 18.96 71.16
CA LYS A 41 44.44 18.23 69.93
C LYS A 41 45.66 18.00 69.02
N PRO A 42 45.72 16.86 68.29
CA PRO A 42 46.44 16.80 67.04
C PRO A 42 45.55 16.47 65.82
N ILE A 43 46.09 16.92 64.70
CA ILE A 43 45.58 16.97 63.35
C ILE A 43 45.68 15.59 62.66
N MET A 44 44.67 15.28 61.85
CA MET A 44 44.58 14.35 60.70
C MET A 44 45.57 13.17 60.57
N SER A 45 45.00 11.95 60.45
CA SER A 45 45.51 10.86 59.60
C SER A 45 44.31 10.03 59.13
N ALA A 46 43.98 9.98 57.84
CA ALA A 46 44.57 9.15 56.79
C ALA A 46 44.33 7.63 56.99
N SER A 47 43.40 7.12 56.17
CA SER A 47 43.38 5.79 55.53
C SER A 47 43.40 4.54 56.41
N LYS A 48 42.26 3.82 56.42
CA LYS A 48 42.24 2.35 56.51
C LYS A 48 41.45 1.76 55.35
N LYS A 49 42.20 1.14 54.43
CA LYS A 49 41.71 0.13 53.49
C LYS A 49 41.50 -1.20 54.22
N ASN A 50 40.50 -1.93 53.76
CA ASN A 50 40.34 -3.39 53.77
C ASN A 50 40.09 -4.09 55.13
N LEU A 51 38.81 -4.39 55.39
CA LEU A 51 38.36 -5.65 55.99
C LEU A 51 37.05 -6.10 55.28
N PRO A 52 36.83 -7.41 55.12
CA PRO A 52 35.69 -7.95 54.36
C PRO A 52 34.35 -7.78 55.11
N PRO A 53 33.21 -7.81 54.40
CA PRO A 53 31.91 -7.58 55.02
C PRO A 53 31.53 -8.72 55.98
N PRO A 54 30.97 -8.42 57.17
CA PRO A 54 30.37 -9.47 58.00
C PRO A 54 29.03 -9.89 57.41
N SER A 55 28.92 -11.20 57.15
CA SER A 55 27.67 -11.90 56.87
C SER A 55 26.70 -11.75 58.04
N TRP A 56 25.48 -11.30 57.75
CA TRP A 56 24.37 -11.28 58.70
C TRP A 56 23.74 -12.68 58.81
N PRO A 57 23.46 -13.20 60.02
CA PRO A 57 22.49 -14.27 60.20
C PRO A 57 21.10 -13.72 60.56
N SER A 58 20.08 -14.32 59.95
CA SER A 58 18.64 -14.19 60.21
C SER A 58 18.22 -14.62 61.65
N PRO A 59 16.97 -14.34 62.08
CA PRO A 59 16.61 -14.18 63.49
C PRO A 59 16.08 -15.45 64.21
N ALA A 60 16.12 -15.34 65.55
CA ALA A 60 15.42 -16.10 66.62
C ALA A 60 16.08 -17.39 67.17
N PRO A 61 15.75 -17.87 68.41
CA PRO A 61 15.05 -17.27 69.56
C PRO A 61 15.88 -17.35 70.88
N ALA A 62 15.29 -16.87 71.98
CA ALA A 62 15.84 -16.70 73.32
C ALA A 62 16.57 -17.92 73.94
N SER A 63 17.67 -17.67 74.67
CA SER A 63 17.96 -18.36 75.94
C SER A 63 18.98 -17.60 76.80
N SER A 64 18.74 -17.67 78.10
CA SER A 64 19.48 -17.11 79.23
C SER A 64 20.88 -17.71 79.43
N THR A 65 21.88 -16.90 79.80
CA THR A 65 22.84 -17.24 80.88
C THR A 65 23.53 -15.98 81.43
N THR A 66 23.71 -15.97 82.74
CA THR A 66 24.17 -14.91 83.64
C THR A 66 25.65 -15.09 83.98
N GLU A 67 26.38 -13.99 84.26
CA GLU A 67 27.41 -13.78 85.34
C GLU A 67 28.44 -12.66 84.99
N PRO A 68 29.16 -12.01 85.94
CA PRO A 68 28.61 -11.06 86.91
C PRO A 68 29.37 -9.71 87.01
N GLN A 69 28.60 -8.66 87.29
CA GLN A 69 28.82 -7.60 88.30
C GLN A 69 30.17 -6.82 88.36
N GLN A 70 30.10 -5.52 88.04
CA GLN A 70 30.63 -4.49 88.95
C GLN A 70 29.60 -3.40 89.17
N GLN A 71 29.09 -3.36 90.40
CA GLN A 71 28.14 -2.37 90.88
C GLN A 71 28.84 -1.09 91.30
N ARG A 72 28.32 0.06 90.85
CA ARG A 72 28.41 1.31 91.60
C ARG A 72 27.09 2.07 91.48
N TRP A 73 26.54 2.38 92.66
CA TRP A 73 25.46 3.31 93.07
C TRP A 73 24.16 2.63 93.52
N PRO A 74 23.72 2.84 94.78
CA PRO A 74 22.62 2.10 95.38
C PRO A 74 21.27 2.53 94.80
N LYS A 75 20.47 1.54 94.41
CA LYS A 75 19.06 1.69 94.01
C LYS A 75 18.24 2.19 95.20
N LYS A 76 17.88 3.48 95.21
CA LYS A 76 16.62 3.90 95.82
C LYS A 76 15.48 3.46 94.90
N LYS A 77 14.55 2.67 95.44
CA LYS A 77 13.31 2.27 94.78
C LYS A 77 12.44 3.52 94.61
N ALA A 78 12.52 4.14 93.44
CA ALA A 78 11.46 4.99 92.92
C ALA A 78 10.79 4.19 91.80
N SER A 79 9.57 3.75 92.06
CA SER A 79 8.64 3.27 91.06
C SER A 79 8.28 4.45 90.16
N GLY A 80 9.06 4.65 89.11
CA GLY A 80 8.82 5.63 88.05
C GLY A 80 9.45 5.08 86.78
N SER A 81 8.63 4.89 85.75
CA SER A 81 9.05 4.44 84.43
C SER A 81 10.29 5.22 83.98
N LYS A 82 11.44 4.56 83.84
CA LYS A 82 12.59 5.19 83.16
C LYS A 82 12.27 5.19 81.69
N ALA A 83 12.09 6.36 81.09
CA ALA A 83 11.93 6.51 79.66
C ALA A 83 13.06 5.73 78.94
N PRO A 84 12.75 4.95 77.88
CA PRO A 84 13.76 4.19 77.17
C PRO A 84 14.77 5.15 76.54
N VAL A 85 16.06 4.81 76.66
CA VAL A 85 17.13 5.55 75.99
C VAL A 85 16.98 5.30 74.49
N LEU A 86 16.44 6.29 73.77
CA LEU A 86 16.27 6.18 72.32
C LEU A 86 17.65 6.14 71.64
N THR A 87 17.90 5.08 70.89
CA THR A 87 19.07 4.98 70.01
C THR A 87 18.83 5.73 68.71
N LYS A 88 19.91 6.11 68.00
CA LYS A 88 19.84 6.81 66.70
C LYS A 88 18.81 6.20 65.73
N HIS A 89 18.72 4.87 65.68
CA HIS A 89 17.80 4.15 64.81
C HIS A 89 16.34 4.24 65.28
N GLU A 90 16.11 4.29 66.59
CA GLU A 90 14.77 4.44 67.17
C GLU A 90 14.24 5.87 66.97
N VAL A 91 15.08 6.91 67.12
CA VAL A 91 14.70 8.31 66.83
C VAL A 91 14.26 8.49 65.37
N LEU A 92 14.98 7.87 64.44
CA LEU A 92 14.64 7.93 63.01
C LEU A 92 13.40 7.08 62.68
N ALA A 93 13.19 5.96 63.37
CA ALA A 93 12.00 5.11 63.19
C ALA A 93 10.72 5.75 63.73
N THR A 94 10.75 6.32 64.93
CA THR A 94 9.60 7.05 65.51
C THR A 94 9.18 8.24 64.65
N ARG A 95 10.14 8.91 64.00
CA ARG A 95 9.86 10.01 63.08
C ARG A 95 9.40 9.54 61.70
N ALA A 96 9.93 8.44 61.17
CA ALA A 96 9.44 7.84 59.92
C ALA A 96 7.99 7.36 60.04
N GLU A 97 7.61 6.83 61.22
CA GLU A 97 6.21 6.49 61.56
C GLU A 97 5.32 7.74 61.71
N GLN A 98 5.88 8.92 62.03
CA GLN A 98 5.16 10.20 62.10
C GLN A 98 5.06 10.93 60.74
N GLU A 99 5.99 10.71 59.80
CA GLU A 99 6.01 11.35 58.47
C GLU A 99 5.15 10.62 57.41
N GLU A 100 4.53 9.46 57.72
CA GLU A 100 3.62 8.76 56.80
C GLU A 100 2.23 9.41 56.65
N GLU A 101 1.86 10.36 57.52
CA GLU A 101 0.68 11.21 57.30
C GLU A 101 1.08 12.54 56.64
N PRO A 102 0.51 12.94 55.47
CA PRO A 102 0.86 14.19 54.82
C PRO A 102 0.26 15.36 55.62
N ALA A 103 1.04 15.90 56.56
CA ALA A 103 0.67 17.10 57.29
C ALA A 103 0.69 18.32 56.36
N VAL A 104 -0.49 18.78 55.96
CA VAL A 104 -0.70 20.12 55.38
C VAL A 104 -0.17 21.14 56.39
N VAL A 105 0.97 21.77 56.09
CA VAL A 105 1.58 22.79 56.94
C VAL A 105 0.72 24.07 56.90
N GLN A 106 -0.37 24.10 57.66
CA GLN A 106 -1.10 25.33 57.97
C GLN A 106 -0.37 26.05 59.11
N LYS A 107 0.13 27.27 58.85
CA LYS A 107 0.69 28.15 59.90
C LYS A 107 -0.43 28.56 60.85
N VAL A 108 -0.48 27.95 62.04
CA VAL A 108 -1.40 28.36 63.11
C VAL A 108 -0.72 29.44 63.95
N LEU A 109 -1.38 30.61 64.09
CA LEU A 109 -0.93 31.70 64.96
C LEU A 109 -1.54 31.53 66.35
N ASP A 110 -0.70 31.33 67.35
CA ASP A 110 -1.11 31.34 68.75
C ASP A 110 -1.11 32.77 69.29
N MET A 111 -2.26 33.19 69.82
CA MET A 111 -2.57 34.53 70.32
C MET A 111 -2.78 34.55 71.85
N ARG A 112 -2.50 33.46 72.57
CA ARG A 112 -2.78 33.37 74.02
C ARG A 112 -1.73 34.06 74.92
N GLY A 113 -0.66 34.59 74.33
CA GLY A 113 0.37 35.39 75.01
C GLY A 113 0.41 36.84 74.52
N PRO A 114 1.21 37.72 75.17
CA PRO A 114 1.27 39.15 74.83
C PRO A 114 1.84 39.46 73.43
N LEU A 115 2.41 38.47 72.72
CA LEU A 115 2.86 38.58 71.34
C LEU A 115 2.46 37.34 70.53
N PRO A 116 2.07 37.49 69.25
CA PRO A 116 1.68 36.37 68.38
C PRO A 116 2.86 35.47 68.04
N ARG A 117 2.71 34.15 68.21
CA ARG A 117 3.72 33.13 67.83
C ARG A 117 3.18 32.21 66.73
N VAL A 118 4.01 31.85 65.75
CA VAL A 118 3.62 30.94 64.65
C VAL A 118 4.10 29.53 64.95
N LEU A 119 3.17 28.58 65.07
CA LEU A 119 3.46 27.18 65.36
C LEU A 119 3.41 26.35 64.07
N THR A 120 4.38 25.45 63.90
CA THR A 120 4.53 24.59 62.71
C THR A 120 4.20 23.11 62.99
N THR A 121 3.98 22.71 64.24
CA THR A 121 3.62 21.33 64.63
C THR A 121 2.65 21.37 65.82
N LEU A 122 1.51 20.68 65.73
CA LEU A 122 0.41 20.75 66.72
C LEU A 122 0.62 19.87 67.98
N GLU A 123 1.54 18.90 67.93
CA GLU A 123 1.79 17.96 69.04
C GLU A 123 2.51 18.60 70.24
N ARG A 124 3.32 19.64 70.01
CA ARG A 124 4.08 20.32 71.08
C ARG A 124 3.20 21.15 72.03
N LEU A 125 1.94 21.41 71.66
CA LEU A 125 0.99 22.19 72.47
C LEU A 125 0.55 21.45 73.74
N ASN A 126 0.41 20.12 73.67
CA ASN A 126 -0.07 19.33 74.81
C ASN A 126 1.03 19.11 75.85
N ASP A 127 2.28 18.93 75.40
CA ASP A 127 3.45 18.75 76.26
C ASP A 127 3.83 20.02 77.02
N GLU A 128 3.69 21.20 76.40
CA GLU A 128 3.95 22.49 77.07
C GLU A 128 2.89 22.83 78.14
N GLN A 129 1.63 22.41 77.94
CA GLN A 129 0.55 22.61 78.91
C GLN A 129 0.64 21.67 80.13
N GLU A 130 1.01 20.39 79.94
CA GLU A 130 1.27 19.48 81.06
C GLU A 130 2.53 19.86 81.84
N MET A 131 3.58 20.37 81.17
CA MET A 131 4.81 20.80 81.83
C MET A 131 4.67 22.12 82.57
N ALA A 132 3.86 23.07 82.08
CA ALA A 132 3.57 24.32 82.79
C ALA A 132 2.77 24.08 84.09
N ALA A 133 1.94 23.03 84.14
CA ALA A 133 1.21 22.63 85.35
C ALA A 133 2.09 21.86 86.37
N ALA A 134 3.22 21.29 85.94
CA ALA A 134 4.16 20.55 86.79
C ALA A 134 5.45 21.33 87.16
N ALA A 135 5.60 22.58 86.69
CA ALA A 135 6.83 23.36 86.78
C ALA A 135 7.15 23.94 88.17
N ASP A 136 6.19 23.95 89.11
CA ASP A 136 6.39 24.63 90.40
C ASP A 136 7.23 23.84 91.42
N ASP A 137 7.55 22.55 91.19
CA ASP A 137 8.24 21.69 92.18
C ASP A 137 9.44 20.87 91.64
N ALA A 138 9.95 21.19 90.45
CA ALA A 138 11.09 20.48 89.84
C ALA A 138 12.44 21.21 90.05
N PRO A 139 13.48 20.57 90.62
CA PRO A 139 14.78 21.22 90.83
C PRO A 139 15.54 21.43 89.51
N MET A 140 16.17 22.62 89.38
CA MET A 140 17.00 23.06 88.23
C MET A 140 16.28 23.06 86.87
N LEU A 141 15.21 23.86 86.77
CA LEU A 141 14.47 24.09 85.52
C LEU A 141 15.38 24.54 84.36
N GLU A 142 16.33 25.46 84.62
CA GLU A 142 17.28 25.94 83.60
C GLU A 142 18.21 24.84 83.07
N LEU A 143 18.63 23.90 83.93
CA LEU A 143 19.47 22.79 83.50
C LEU A 143 18.66 21.77 82.69
N GLN A 144 17.41 21.50 83.09
CA GLN A 144 16.52 20.62 82.34
C GLN A 144 16.16 21.21 80.96
N TYR A 145 15.94 22.52 80.89
CA TYR A 145 15.76 23.24 79.63
C TYR A 145 17.02 23.14 78.76
N ASN A 146 18.21 23.43 79.30
CA ASN A 146 19.48 23.33 78.56
C ASN A 146 19.76 21.90 78.07
N VAL A 147 19.48 20.88 78.88
CA VAL A 147 19.61 19.48 78.47
C VAL A 147 18.60 19.13 77.38
N ARG A 148 17.36 19.61 77.46
CA ARG A 148 16.35 19.40 76.42
C ARG A 148 16.72 20.10 75.11
N VAL A 149 17.24 21.33 75.17
CA VAL A 149 17.75 22.03 74.00
C VAL A 149 18.90 21.26 73.36
N LEU A 150 19.84 20.73 74.14
CA LEU A 150 20.93 19.90 73.62
C LEU A 150 20.42 18.59 72.98
N VAL A 151 19.36 17.99 73.53
CA VAL A 151 18.72 16.81 72.94
C VAL A 151 18.04 17.18 71.63
N ASP A 152 17.21 18.22 71.60
CA ASP A 152 16.55 18.74 70.38
C ASP A 152 17.57 19.12 69.29
N GLU A 153 18.68 19.79 69.65
CA GLU A 153 19.78 20.12 68.74
C GLU A 153 20.46 18.85 68.21
N SER A 154 20.72 17.86 69.07
CA SER A 154 21.32 16.59 68.65
C SER A 154 20.40 15.76 67.77
N GLU A 155 19.09 15.79 68.02
CA GLU A 155 18.08 15.12 67.19
C GLU A 155 17.96 15.80 65.82
N ALA A 156 17.94 17.13 65.78
CA ALA A 156 17.97 17.90 64.54
C ALA A 156 19.26 17.63 63.74
N ASP A 157 20.42 17.54 64.41
CA ASP A 157 21.69 17.17 63.79
C ASP A 157 21.66 15.74 63.24
N VAL A 158 21.08 14.77 63.97
CA VAL A 158 20.92 13.39 63.50
C VAL A 158 20.05 13.33 62.24
N VAL A 159 18.94 14.05 62.20
CA VAL A 159 18.04 14.09 61.04
C VAL A 159 18.69 14.78 59.84
N THR A 160 19.38 15.90 60.05
CA THR A 160 20.07 16.59 58.96
C THR A 160 21.24 15.77 58.40
N LEU A 161 21.97 15.06 59.26
CA LEU A 161 23.04 14.15 58.84
C LEU A 161 22.50 12.91 58.12
N ASP A 162 21.37 12.36 58.55
CA ASP A 162 20.75 11.21 57.87
C ASP A 162 20.20 11.62 56.49
N GLY A 163 19.51 12.76 56.39
CA GLY A 163 19.07 13.30 55.10
C GLY A 163 20.24 13.61 54.16
N ARG A 164 21.38 14.09 54.67
CA ARG A 164 22.62 14.23 53.89
C ARG A 164 23.16 12.86 53.46
N LEU A 165 23.20 11.89 54.36
CA LEU A 165 23.66 10.53 54.06
C LEU A 165 22.77 9.84 53.01
N HIS A 166 21.45 10.03 53.06
CA HIS A 166 20.52 9.49 52.08
C HIS A 166 20.74 10.11 50.70
N ARG A 167 20.83 11.45 50.60
CA ARG A 167 21.15 12.14 49.35
C ARG A 167 22.49 11.69 48.77
N GLU A 168 23.53 11.53 49.60
CA GLU A 168 24.82 11.04 49.14
C GLU A 168 24.77 9.57 48.68
N ARG A 169 23.96 8.73 49.33
CA ARG A 169 23.71 7.34 48.88
C ARG A 169 22.96 7.29 47.55
N GLU A 170 21.93 8.13 47.37
CA GLU A 170 21.19 8.23 46.12
C GLU A 170 22.06 8.75 44.97
N LYS A 171 22.86 9.80 45.22
CA LYS A 171 23.86 10.30 44.25
C LYS A 171 24.89 9.22 43.91
N ALA A 172 25.39 8.48 44.90
CA ALA A 172 26.32 7.38 44.64
C ALA A 172 25.66 6.28 43.79
N ALA A 173 24.39 5.96 44.03
CA ALA A 173 23.63 5.00 43.24
C ALA A 173 23.35 5.50 41.81
N SER A 174 23.02 6.78 41.62
CA SER A 174 22.81 7.37 40.29
C SER A 174 24.11 7.39 39.48
N LEU A 175 25.22 7.85 40.08
CA LEU A 175 26.53 7.84 39.45
C LEU A 175 27.02 6.42 39.11
N ALA A 176 26.69 5.43 39.94
CA ALA A 176 27.01 4.04 39.64
C ALA A 176 26.24 3.51 38.40
N ARG A 177 24.95 3.87 38.26
CA ARG A 177 24.15 3.55 37.06
C ARG A 177 24.69 4.26 35.83
N GLU A 178 24.97 5.56 35.92
CA GLU A 178 25.54 6.34 34.80
C GLU A 178 26.89 5.78 34.34
N LYS A 179 27.76 5.39 35.29
CA LYS A 179 29.04 4.74 34.97
C LYS A 179 28.81 3.43 34.22
N GLN A 180 27.83 2.63 34.62
CA GLN A 180 27.50 1.37 33.94
C GLN A 180 26.96 1.62 32.53
N ASP A 181 26.06 2.60 32.37
CA ASP A 181 25.52 2.97 31.06
C ASP A 181 26.59 3.50 30.11
N LEU A 182 27.51 4.32 30.62
CA LEU A 182 28.66 4.80 29.86
C LEU A 182 29.61 3.66 29.47
N ALA A 183 29.89 2.72 30.38
CA ALA A 183 30.71 1.55 30.07
C ALA A 183 30.06 0.65 29.00
N ASN A 184 28.74 0.47 29.06
CA ASN A 184 27.98 -0.28 28.05
C ASN A 184 28.04 0.42 26.68
N ARG A 185 27.89 1.75 26.64
CA ARG A 185 28.02 2.56 25.41
C ARG A 185 29.43 2.49 24.84
N GLU A 186 30.46 2.64 25.67
CA GLU A 186 31.86 2.54 25.25
C GLU A 186 32.15 1.14 24.66
N ALA A 187 31.68 0.08 25.31
CA ALA A 187 31.85 -1.28 24.82
C ALA A 187 31.11 -1.53 23.49
N SER A 188 29.93 -0.92 23.29
CA SER A 188 29.19 -0.99 22.03
C SER A 188 29.91 -0.23 20.91
N GLN A 189 30.36 1.00 21.19
CA GLN A 189 31.10 1.83 20.25
C GLN A 189 32.43 1.20 19.85
N ARG A 190 33.17 0.61 20.80
CA ARG A 190 34.40 -0.14 20.51
C ARG A 190 34.13 -1.33 19.59
N ARG A 191 33.03 -2.07 19.81
CA ARG A 191 32.63 -3.18 18.93
C ARG A 191 32.29 -2.69 17.52
N GLN A 192 31.52 -1.59 17.40
CA GLN A 192 31.21 -0.98 16.10
C GLN A 192 32.46 -0.49 15.37
N LEU A 193 33.40 0.16 16.06
CA LEU A 193 34.67 0.59 15.47
C LEU A 193 35.50 -0.60 14.97
N GLN A 194 35.60 -1.68 15.75
CA GLN A 194 36.30 -2.90 15.34
C GLN A 194 35.62 -3.57 14.12
N ALA A 195 34.29 -3.58 14.08
CA ALA A 195 33.55 -4.05 12.92
C ALA A 195 33.84 -3.19 11.69
N MET A 196 33.80 -1.86 11.82
CA MET A 196 34.13 -0.93 10.73
C MET A 196 35.58 -1.06 10.24
N GLU A 197 36.56 -1.21 11.14
CA GLU A 197 37.96 -1.45 10.78
C GLU A 197 38.11 -2.78 10.02
N THR A 198 37.39 -3.82 10.45
CA THR A 198 37.38 -5.12 9.78
C THR A 198 36.77 -5.00 8.38
N ILE A 199 35.63 -4.30 8.24
CA ILE A 199 34.99 -4.03 6.95
C ILE A 199 35.96 -3.26 6.05
N ALA A 200 36.56 -2.17 6.52
CA ALA A 200 37.52 -1.39 5.75
C ALA A 200 38.72 -2.23 5.28
N GLY A 201 39.32 -3.03 6.17
CA GLY A 201 40.43 -3.93 5.82
C GLY A 201 40.04 -4.98 4.77
N THR A 202 38.82 -5.53 4.84
CA THR A 202 38.32 -6.44 3.80
C THR A 202 38.05 -5.74 2.48
N LEU A 203 37.60 -4.48 2.49
CA LEU A 203 37.37 -3.67 1.29
C LEU A 203 38.67 -3.30 0.57
N GLU A 204 39.74 -2.99 1.30
CA GLU A 204 41.07 -2.74 0.72
C GLU A 204 41.59 -3.96 -0.05
N GLN A 205 41.37 -5.15 0.48
CA GLN A 205 41.76 -6.41 -0.17
C GLN A 205 40.84 -6.77 -1.34
N ALA A 206 39.58 -6.33 -1.31
CA ALA A 206 38.58 -6.64 -2.31
C ALA A 206 38.82 -5.95 -3.67
N GLY A 207 39.58 -4.84 -3.70
CA GLY A 207 39.91 -4.12 -4.94
C GLY A 207 40.70 -4.92 -5.98
N ALA A 208 41.31 -6.04 -5.59
CA ALA A 208 42.06 -6.93 -6.48
C ALA A 208 41.28 -8.20 -6.91
N LEU A 209 40.04 -8.38 -6.43
CA LEU A 209 39.27 -9.60 -6.67
C LEU A 209 38.51 -9.57 -8.00
N ASP A 210 38.16 -10.77 -8.48
CA ASP A 210 37.21 -10.96 -9.57
C ASP A 210 35.77 -10.72 -9.11
N LEU A 211 34.83 -10.58 -10.07
CA LEU A 211 33.43 -10.26 -9.77
C LEU A 211 32.78 -11.27 -8.82
N GLY A 212 33.11 -12.56 -8.96
CA GLY A 212 32.60 -13.64 -8.09
C GLY A 212 33.26 -13.68 -6.71
N GLY A 213 34.55 -13.37 -6.60
CA GLY A 213 35.24 -13.17 -5.33
C GLY A 213 34.65 -11.98 -4.57
N LEU A 214 34.44 -10.86 -5.25
CA LEU A 214 33.84 -9.66 -4.69
C LEU A 214 32.43 -9.94 -4.14
N LEU A 215 31.58 -10.61 -4.92
CA LEU A 215 30.23 -11.00 -4.48
C LEU A 215 30.27 -11.83 -3.18
N ARG A 216 31.14 -12.85 -3.13
CA ARG A 216 31.28 -13.70 -1.93
C ARG A 216 31.77 -12.92 -0.72
N THR A 217 32.71 -12.00 -0.89
CA THR A 217 33.19 -11.15 0.22
C THR A 217 32.07 -10.27 0.77
N PHE A 218 31.24 -9.67 -0.08
CA PHE A 218 30.12 -8.86 0.39
C PHE A 218 28.98 -9.69 0.99
N GLN A 219 28.73 -10.90 0.48
CA GLN A 219 27.78 -11.84 1.12
C GLN A 219 28.25 -12.24 2.52
N ASP A 220 29.53 -12.55 2.70
CA ASP A 220 30.13 -12.86 4.00
C ASP A 220 30.15 -11.64 4.94
N LEU A 221 30.35 -10.43 4.40
CA LEU A 221 30.21 -9.19 5.18
C LEU A 221 28.77 -8.95 5.63
N LYS A 222 27.78 -9.12 4.75
CA LYS A 222 26.35 -8.99 5.08
C LYS A 222 25.92 -10.03 6.14
N ALA A 223 26.46 -11.25 6.07
CA ALA A 223 26.18 -12.31 7.05
C ALA A 223 26.80 -12.04 8.44
N ARG A 224 28.00 -11.44 8.49
CA ARG A 224 28.73 -11.19 9.75
C ARG A 224 28.37 -9.85 10.41
N PHE A 225 28.06 -8.83 9.62
CA PHE A 225 27.89 -7.44 10.07
C PHE A 225 26.66 -6.78 9.42
N GLY A 226 25.47 -7.38 9.62
CA GLY A 226 24.25 -6.94 8.96
C GLY A 226 23.79 -5.52 9.35
N GLU A 227 23.90 -5.14 10.63
CA GLU A 227 23.51 -3.80 11.12
C GLU A 227 24.47 -2.71 10.61
N GLU A 228 25.76 -3.00 10.57
CA GLU A 228 26.77 -2.09 10.02
C GLU A 228 26.69 -2.00 8.49
N PHE A 229 26.27 -3.08 7.81
CA PHE A 229 26.08 -3.11 6.36
C PHE A 229 25.05 -2.06 5.90
N THR A 230 23.93 -1.96 6.62
CA THR A 230 22.88 -0.95 6.36
C THR A 230 23.30 0.42 6.86
N THR A 231 23.82 0.52 8.09
CA THR A 231 24.19 1.81 8.72
C THR A 231 25.30 2.53 7.96
N CYS A 232 26.29 1.80 7.42
CA CYS A 232 27.41 2.37 6.66
C CYS A 232 27.15 2.43 5.14
N GLY A 233 25.99 2.00 4.66
CA GLY A 233 25.66 2.00 3.24
C GLY A 233 26.61 1.14 2.41
N VAL A 234 27.06 0.00 2.95
CA VAL A 234 28.04 -0.88 2.29
C VAL A 234 27.53 -1.39 0.94
N ALA A 235 26.21 -1.49 0.75
CA ALA A 235 25.58 -1.77 -0.53
C ALA A 235 26.01 -0.79 -1.65
N TRP A 236 26.13 0.50 -1.35
CA TRP A 236 26.57 1.51 -2.32
C TRP A 236 28.04 1.35 -2.69
N ILE A 237 28.87 1.00 -1.70
CA ILE A 237 30.29 0.71 -1.91
C ILE A 237 30.43 -0.52 -2.79
N ALA A 238 29.66 -1.57 -2.50
CA ALA A 238 29.60 -2.79 -3.30
C ALA A 238 29.22 -2.50 -4.76
N CYS A 239 28.23 -1.63 -5.01
CA CYS A 239 27.89 -1.19 -6.36
C CYS A 239 29.06 -0.53 -7.09
N ARG A 240 29.84 0.33 -6.40
CA ARG A 240 30.97 1.04 -7.03
C ARG A 240 32.10 0.08 -7.43
N PHE A 241 32.40 -0.91 -6.59
CA PHE A 241 33.38 -1.95 -6.94
C PHE A 241 32.87 -2.88 -8.05
N ALA A 242 31.59 -3.26 -8.00
CA ALA A 242 30.98 -4.10 -9.02
C ALA A 242 30.90 -3.40 -10.38
N HIS A 243 30.67 -2.08 -10.40
CA HIS A 243 30.45 -1.29 -11.61
C HIS A 243 31.58 -1.44 -12.63
N ALA A 244 32.84 -1.24 -12.23
CA ALA A 244 33.98 -1.34 -13.15
C ALA A 244 34.17 -2.76 -13.71
N LEU A 245 33.92 -3.78 -12.88
CA LEU A 245 34.05 -5.18 -13.28
C LEU A 245 32.92 -5.62 -14.20
N LEU A 246 31.68 -5.19 -13.93
CA LEU A 246 30.52 -5.45 -14.78
C LEU A 246 30.67 -4.74 -16.13
N LEU A 247 31.11 -3.48 -16.17
CA LEU A 247 31.39 -2.79 -17.43
C LEU A 247 32.41 -3.54 -18.29
N ARG A 248 33.47 -4.08 -17.68
CA ARG A 248 34.44 -4.92 -18.39
C ARG A 248 33.83 -6.25 -18.85
N ALA A 249 33.00 -6.88 -18.03
CA ALA A 249 32.35 -8.15 -18.36
C ALA A 249 31.34 -8.01 -19.50
N PHE A 250 30.60 -6.90 -19.55
CA PHE A 250 29.63 -6.60 -20.60
C PHE A 250 30.24 -5.89 -21.83
N HIS A 251 31.56 -5.63 -21.82
CA HIS A 251 32.22 -5.05 -22.97
C HIS A 251 32.19 -6.02 -24.16
N GLY A 252 31.53 -5.61 -25.25
CA GLY A 252 31.37 -6.43 -26.45
C GLY A 252 30.23 -7.46 -26.38
N TRP A 253 29.44 -7.46 -25.30
CA TRP A 253 28.23 -8.26 -25.22
C TRP A 253 27.21 -7.80 -26.28
N ARG A 254 26.57 -8.76 -26.94
CA ARG A 254 25.48 -8.56 -27.91
C ARG A 254 24.17 -9.09 -27.32
N PRO A 255 23.38 -8.25 -26.64
CA PRO A 255 22.17 -8.68 -25.93
C PRO A 255 21.14 -9.39 -26.80
N LEU A 256 21.06 -9.05 -28.09
CA LEU A 256 20.08 -9.61 -29.03
C LEU A 256 20.47 -11.00 -29.55
N GLU A 257 21.76 -11.35 -29.52
CA GLU A 257 22.26 -12.66 -29.98
C GLU A 257 22.34 -13.66 -28.81
N ASP A 258 22.85 -13.22 -27.66
CA ASP A 258 22.90 -14.01 -26.43
C ASP A 258 22.26 -13.24 -25.26
N PRO A 259 20.93 -13.34 -25.09
CA PRO A 259 20.21 -12.66 -24.02
C PRO A 259 20.47 -13.30 -22.65
N SER A 260 21.00 -14.51 -22.57
CA SER A 260 21.21 -15.21 -21.30
C SER A 260 22.48 -14.78 -20.55
N PHE A 261 23.43 -14.19 -21.28
CA PHE A 261 24.71 -13.79 -20.74
C PHE A 261 24.58 -12.73 -19.63
N GLY A 262 25.12 -13.03 -18.45
CA GLY A 262 25.19 -12.10 -17.32
C GLY A 262 23.93 -12.01 -16.45
N VAL A 263 22.82 -12.64 -16.83
CA VAL A 263 21.58 -12.68 -16.03
C VAL A 263 21.84 -13.25 -14.64
N GLN A 264 22.49 -14.41 -14.57
CA GLN A 264 22.83 -15.06 -13.29
C GLN A 264 23.74 -14.18 -12.43
N ALA A 265 24.75 -13.54 -13.05
CA ALA A 265 25.66 -12.66 -12.34
C ALA A 265 24.90 -11.48 -11.74
N VAL A 266 24.10 -10.76 -12.54
CA VAL A 266 23.32 -9.61 -12.11
C VAL A 266 22.27 -9.99 -11.07
N SER A 267 21.61 -11.15 -11.21
CA SER A 267 20.65 -11.66 -10.22
C SER A 267 21.31 -11.98 -8.87
N ALA A 268 22.54 -12.50 -8.86
CA ALA A 268 23.24 -12.74 -7.60
C ALA A 268 23.61 -11.43 -6.88
N TRP A 269 23.89 -10.36 -7.64
CA TRP A 269 24.05 -9.01 -7.11
C TRP A 269 22.72 -8.40 -6.66
N LYS A 270 21.59 -8.77 -7.28
CA LYS A 270 20.24 -8.36 -6.88
C LYS A 270 19.96 -8.75 -5.43
N ASP A 271 20.15 -10.03 -5.09
CA ASP A 271 19.88 -10.56 -3.74
C ASP A 271 20.75 -9.92 -2.66
N LEU A 272 21.97 -9.53 -3.02
CA LEU A 272 22.88 -8.83 -2.11
C LEU A 272 22.44 -7.38 -1.87
N LEU A 273 22.11 -6.66 -2.94
CA LEU A 273 21.92 -5.20 -2.95
C LEU A 273 20.49 -4.74 -2.67
N LEU A 274 19.49 -5.62 -2.81
CA LEU A 274 18.16 -5.35 -2.28
C LEU A 274 18.16 -5.59 -0.77
N GLU A 275 18.00 -4.50 -0.03
CA GLU A 275 17.73 -4.53 1.40
C GLU A 275 16.26 -4.92 1.61
N THR A 276 16.03 -5.98 2.38
CA THR A 276 14.69 -6.52 2.70
C THR A 276 13.81 -5.58 3.52
N ASP A 277 14.34 -4.46 4.01
CA ASP A 277 13.72 -3.63 5.05
C ASP A 277 13.15 -2.28 4.56
N HIS A 278 13.06 -2.06 3.25
CA HIS A 278 12.33 -0.90 2.73
C HIS A 278 10.88 -1.25 2.41
N HIS A 279 9.98 -0.60 3.16
CA HIS A 279 8.53 -0.79 3.09
C HIS A 279 8.01 -0.82 1.63
N PRO A 280 7.04 -1.71 1.29
CA PRO A 280 6.51 -1.89 -0.06
C PRO A 280 5.70 -0.72 -0.64
N HIS A 281 5.78 0.50 -0.07
CA HIS A 281 4.87 1.60 -0.39
C HIS A 281 5.49 2.86 -0.99
N ASP A 282 6.82 2.96 -1.15
CA ASP A 282 7.43 4.12 -1.83
C ASP A 282 7.68 3.83 -3.32
N PHE A 283 6.60 3.84 -4.10
CA PHE A 283 6.62 3.84 -5.58
C PHE A 283 7.02 5.23 -6.15
N GLY A 284 8.08 5.84 -5.60
CA GLY A 284 8.62 7.14 -6.01
C GLY A 284 10.11 7.10 -6.41
N ALA A 285 10.70 8.27 -6.65
CA ALA A 285 12.10 8.48 -7.10
C ALA A 285 13.18 7.74 -6.27
N ALA A 286 12.85 7.28 -5.06
CA ALA A 286 13.66 6.38 -4.24
C ALA A 286 13.98 5.04 -4.95
N SER A 287 13.11 4.53 -5.82
CA SER A 287 13.35 3.28 -6.56
C SER A 287 14.48 3.39 -7.61
N MET A 288 14.69 4.59 -8.17
CA MET A 288 15.81 4.86 -9.09
C MET A 288 17.14 5.08 -8.34
N MET A 289 17.06 5.42 -7.05
CA MET A 289 18.19 5.58 -6.13
C MET A 289 18.48 4.30 -5.33
N ALA A 290 17.89 3.16 -5.70
CA ALA A 290 18.31 1.90 -5.11
C ALA A 290 19.72 1.53 -5.64
N PRO A 291 20.65 1.05 -4.79
CA PRO A 291 22.00 0.68 -5.22
C PRO A 291 21.99 -0.28 -6.41
N TYR A 292 21.09 -1.27 -6.37
CA TYR A 292 20.89 -2.22 -7.46
C TYR A 292 20.40 -1.57 -8.76
N ALA A 293 19.41 -0.67 -8.68
CA ALA A 293 18.86 0.01 -9.85
C ALA A 293 19.91 0.89 -10.55
N GLN A 294 20.76 1.55 -9.75
CA GLN A 294 21.87 2.33 -10.29
C GLN A 294 22.93 1.45 -10.96
N LEU A 295 23.28 0.30 -10.36
CA LEU A 295 24.27 -0.61 -10.95
C LEU A 295 23.81 -1.11 -12.32
N VAL A 296 22.55 -1.52 -12.44
CA VAL A 296 21.97 -1.98 -13.70
C VAL A 296 21.85 -0.84 -14.71
N SER A 297 21.46 0.36 -14.29
CA SER A 297 21.33 1.51 -15.19
C SER A 297 22.67 2.03 -15.72
N GLU A 298 23.76 1.89 -14.95
CA GLU A 298 25.10 2.29 -15.39
C GLU A 298 25.82 1.20 -16.20
N ALA A 299 25.62 -0.09 -15.89
CA ALA A 299 26.36 -1.19 -16.53
C ALA A 299 25.62 -1.89 -17.68
N VAL A 300 24.32 -2.16 -17.53
CA VAL A 300 23.54 -2.98 -18.47
C VAL A 300 22.77 -2.11 -19.46
N LEU A 301 22.11 -1.07 -18.96
CA LEU A 301 21.25 -0.21 -19.77
C LEU A 301 21.97 0.45 -20.97
N PRO A 302 23.22 0.92 -20.89
CA PRO A 302 23.91 1.51 -22.05
C PRO A 302 24.14 0.48 -23.16
N VAL A 303 24.47 -0.77 -22.81
CA VAL A 303 24.70 -1.86 -23.77
C VAL A 303 23.38 -2.26 -24.45
N VAL A 304 22.31 -2.41 -23.68
CA VAL A 304 20.97 -2.72 -24.20
C VAL A 304 20.42 -1.58 -25.06
N ARG A 305 20.56 -0.32 -24.63
CA ARG A 305 20.17 0.85 -25.43
C ARG A 305 20.96 0.92 -26.74
N ASN A 306 22.26 0.68 -26.71
CA ASN A 306 23.09 0.65 -27.92
C ASN A 306 22.61 -0.44 -28.89
N ALA A 307 22.41 -1.66 -28.40
CA ALA A 307 21.92 -2.78 -29.22
C ALA A 307 20.51 -2.51 -29.78
N GLY A 308 19.61 -1.98 -28.96
CA GLY A 308 18.26 -1.64 -29.38
C GLY A 308 18.21 -0.49 -30.39
N THR A 309 19.03 0.54 -30.25
CA THR A 309 19.07 1.65 -31.19
C THR A 309 19.77 1.29 -32.50
N ASN A 310 20.91 0.60 -32.45
CA ASN A 310 21.78 0.42 -33.61
C ASN A 310 21.66 -0.94 -34.31
N SER A 311 21.23 -2.00 -33.62
CA SER A 311 21.24 -3.38 -34.16
C SER A 311 19.86 -4.01 -34.25
N TRP A 312 18.92 -3.65 -33.38
CA TRP A 312 17.56 -4.20 -33.44
C TRP A 312 16.74 -3.60 -34.58
N GLU A 313 16.01 -4.43 -35.30
CA GLU A 313 15.05 -3.99 -36.32
C GLU A 313 13.63 -4.11 -35.78
N ALA A 314 12.86 -3.03 -35.81
CA ALA A 314 11.50 -2.99 -35.27
C ALA A 314 10.52 -3.95 -35.96
N ARG A 315 10.81 -4.35 -37.20
CA ARG A 315 10.02 -5.34 -37.97
C ARG A 315 10.28 -6.79 -37.54
N ASP A 316 11.34 -7.05 -36.76
CA ASP A 316 11.60 -8.33 -36.11
C ASP A 316 11.48 -8.15 -34.60
N ALA A 317 10.30 -8.47 -34.05
CA ALA A 317 10.01 -8.25 -32.63
C ALA A 317 10.73 -9.24 -31.70
N GLU A 318 11.00 -10.45 -32.18
CA GLU A 318 11.43 -11.60 -31.36
C GLU A 318 12.75 -11.37 -30.59
N PRO A 319 13.84 -10.83 -31.19
CA PRO A 319 15.12 -10.68 -30.48
C PRO A 319 15.03 -9.76 -29.25
N MET A 320 14.31 -8.65 -29.37
CA MET A 320 14.16 -7.71 -28.25
C MET A 320 13.18 -8.23 -27.21
N LEU A 321 12.07 -8.86 -27.63
CA LEU A 321 11.11 -9.48 -26.70
C LEU A 321 11.76 -10.61 -25.89
N ARG A 322 12.56 -11.47 -26.54
CA ARG A 322 13.31 -12.52 -25.87
C ARG A 322 14.28 -11.95 -24.83
N LEU A 323 14.98 -10.86 -25.16
CA LEU A 323 15.85 -10.18 -24.22
C LEU A 323 15.07 -9.68 -23.00
N LEU A 324 13.95 -8.99 -23.21
CA LEU A 324 13.11 -8.45 -22.13
C LEU A 324 12.52 -9.57 -21.26
N ALA A 325 12.05 -10.66 -21.85
CA ALA A 325 11.51 -11.82 -21.12
C ALA A 325 12.60 -12.53 -20.29
N THR A 326 13.80 -12.72 -20.87
CA THR A 326 14.91 -13.38 -20.17
C THR A 326 15.41 -12.54 -18.98
N TRP A 327 15.33 -11.22 -19.11
CA TRP A 327 15.80 -10.28 -18.09
C TRP A 327 14.67 -9.73 -17.20
N GLU A 328 13.44 -10.21 -17.31
CA GLU A 328 12.28 -9.69 -16.58
C GLU A 328 12.49 -9.68 -15.06
N GLU A 329 12.99 -10.79 -14.51
CA GLU A 329 13.28 -10.90 -13.07
C GLU A 329 14.55 -10.14 -12.67
N ALA A 330 15.52 -9.98 -13.57
CA ALA A 330 16.78 -9.32 -13.26
C ALA A 330 16.68 -7.79 -13.38
N LEU A 331 15.84 -7.25 -14.27
CA LEU A 331 15.76 -5.81 -14.49
C LEU A 331 14.91 -5.13 -13.40
N PRO A 332 15.40 -4.03 -12.81
CA PRO A 332 14.55 -3.13 -12.04
C PRO A 332 13.42 -2.59 -12.93
N PRO A 333 12.20 -2.39 -12.39
CA PRO A 333 11.06 -1.91 -13.17
C PRO A 333 11.31 -0.54 -13.81
N VAL A 334 12.13 0.29 -13.18
CA VAL A 334 12.57 1.60 -13.71
C VAL A 334 13.44 1.45 -14.95
N ALA A 335 14.33 0.45 -14.98
CA ALA A 335 15.19 0.18 -16.12
C ALA A 335 14.37 -0.40 -17.29
N LEU A 336 13.45 -1.33 -17.02
CA LEU A 336 12.53 -1.88 -18.02
C LEU A 336 11.71 -0.76 -18.68
N ARG A 337 11.07 0.10 -17.87
CA ARG A 337 10.32 1.26 -18.36
C ARG A 337 11.19 2.17 -19.23
N SER A 338 12.41 2.44 -18.79
CA SER A 338 13.35 3.25 -19.55
C SER A 338 13.73 2.64 -20.90
N ILE A 339 13.85 1.31 -21.01
CA ILE A 339 14.13 0.65 -22.29
C ILE A 339 12.92 0.78 -23.21
N VAL A 340 11.73 0.52 -22.68
CA VAL A 340 10.48 0.61 -23.43
C VAL A 340 10.24 2.03 -23.96
N GLU A 341 10.28 3.03 -23.09
CA GLU A 341 9.97 4.43 -23.42
C GLU A 341 11.00 5.08 -24.35
N HIS A 342 12.29 4.78 -24.18
CA HIS A 342 13.36 5.49 -24.91
C HIS A 342 13.99 4.72 -26.07
N VAL A 343 13.73 3.42 -26.19
CA VAL A 343 14.31 2.58 -27.25
C VAL A 343 13.22 1.94 -28.09
N VAL A 344 12.30 1.22 -27.45
CA VAL A 344 11.27 0.43 -28.16
C VAL A 344 10.23 1.34 -28.81
N VAL A 345 9.57 2.20 -28.03
CA VAL A 345 8.47 3.06 -28.51
C VAL A 345 8.91 4.01 -29.64
N PRO A 346 10.07 4.70 -29.57
CA PRO A 346 10.52 5.57 -30.66
C PRO A 346 10.80 4.80 -31.95
N LYS A 347 11.41 3.61 -31.87
CA LYS A 347 11.70 2.79 -33.05
C LYS A 347 10.47 2.14 -33.66
N LEU A 348 9.55 1.65 -32.83
CA LEU A 348 8.26 1.15 -33.31
C LEU A 348 7.45 2.27 -33.97
N SER A 349 7.38 3.45 -33.33
CA SER A 349 6.70 4.61 -33.92
C SER A 349 7.32 5.00 -35.27
N ALA A 350 8.64 5.09 -35.35
CA ALA A 350 9.33 5.39 -36.61
C ALA A 350 9.10 4.31 -37.70
N ALA A 351 9.08 3.03 -37.32
CA ALA A 351 8.78 1.94 -38.24
C ALA A 351 7.33 2.02 -38.74
N VAL A 352 6.36 2.23 -37.85
CA VAL A 352 4.95 2.46 -38.21
C VAL A 352 4.79 3.71 -39.08
N ASP A 353 5.53 4.78 -38.82
CA ASP A 353 5.49 6.02 -39.59
C ASP A 353 6.16 5.89 -40.97
N SER A 354 7.10 4.96 -41.13
CA SER A 354 7.69 4.61 -42.43
C SER A 354 6.89 3.56 -43.23
N TRP A 355 6.04 2.78 -42.54
CA TRP A 355 5.26 1.70 -43.13
C TRP A 355 4.21 2.21 -44.14
N ASP A 356 4.13 1.59 -45.31
CA ASP A 356 3.05 1.85 -46.28
C ASP A 356 2.14 0.62 -46.45
N PRO A 357 0.85 0.69 -46.06
CA PRO A 357 -0.11 -0.40 -46.24
C PRO A 357 -0.37 -0.81 -47.70
N ARG A 358 0.02 0.00 -48.69
CA ARG A 358 -0.14 -0.33 -50.12
C ARG A 358 1.08 -1.01 -50.73
N GLY A 359 2.20 -1.03 -50.01
CA GLY A 359 3.42 -1.67 -50.48
C GLY A 359 3.30 -3.19 -50.40
N GLU A 360 3.94 -3.88 -51.36
CA GLU A 360 4.26 -5.31 -51.24
C GLU A 360 5.39 -5.46 -50.22
N GLU A 361 5.08 -5.29 -48.93
CA GLU A 361 6.04 -5.58 -47.87
C GLU A 361 6.07 -7.10 -47.58
N GLU A 362 7.27 -7.63 -47.34
CA GLU A 362 7.49 -9.05 -47.04
C GLU A 362 6.87 -9.49 -45.70
N VAL A 363 6.72 -8.56 -44.75
CA VAL A 363 6.26 -8.86 -43.38
C VAL A 363 5.00 -8.05 -43.02
N PRO A 364 3.85 -8.70 -42.78
CA PRO A 364 2.63 -8.03 -42.32
C PRO A 364 2.80 -7.27 -40.99
N ILE A 365 2.19 -6.08 -40.89
CA ILE A 365 2.32 -5.19 -39.73
C ILE A 365 1.93 -5.82 -38.39
N HIS A 366 0.89 -6.66 -38.38
CA HIS A 366 0.41 -7.28 -37.15
C HIS A 366 1.47 -8.20 -36.51
N LEU A 367 2.36 -8.81 -37.30
CA LEU A 367 3.38 -9.73 -36.78
C LEU A 367 4.45 -9.03 -35.94
N TRP A 368 4.72 -7.75 -36.21
CA TRP A 368 5.74 -6.99 -35.49
C TRP A 368 5.17 -5.90 -34.57
N VAL A 369 3.87 -5.62 -34.61
CA VAL A 369 3.20 -4.72 -33.65
C VAL A 369 2.46 -5.48 -32.55
N HIS A 370 1.69 -6.53 -32.87
CA HIS A 370 0.88 -7.23 -31.87
C HIS A 370 1.68 -7.78 -30.69
N PRO A 371 2.89 -8.35 -30.87
CA PRO A 371 3.68 -8.86 -29.75
C PRO A 371 4.03 -7.80 -28.69
N TRP A 372 4.00 -6.52 -29.04
CA TRP A 372 4.29 -5.42 -28.13
C TRP A 372 3.08 -4.95 -27.32
N LEU A 373 1.86 -5.36 -27.68
CA LEU A 373 0.63 -4.89 -27.03
C LEU A 373 0.57 -5.26 -25.54
N ASP A 374 1.17 -6.39 -25.16
CA ASP A 374 1.20 -6.87 -23.78
C ASP A 374 2.32 -6.23 -22.94
N VAL A 375 3.36 -5.68 -23.59
CA VAL A 375 4.56 -5.14 -22.92
C VAL A 375 4.49 -3.62 -22.79
N LEU A 376 3.83 -2.93 -23.73
CA LEU A 376 3.75 -1.48 -23.77
C LEU A 376 2.68 -0.94 -22.80
N ASP A 377 2.86 0.30 -22.37
CA ASP A 377 1.85 1.01 -21.61
C ASP A 377 0.64 1.39 -22.48
N GLN A 378 -0.52 1.52 -21.85
CA GLN A 378 -1.79 1.78 -22.56
C GLN A 378 -1.76 3.03 -23.44
N ARG A 379 -0.98 4.07 -23.07
CA ARG A 379 -0.90 5.32 -23.86
C ARG A 379 -0.07 5.13 -25.13
N SER A 380 1.06 4.43 -25.02
CA SER A 380 1.89 4.10 -26.19
C SER A 380 1.13 3.19 -27.16
N VAL A 381 0.41 2.19 -26.65
CA VAL A 381 -0.46 1.32 -27.47
C VAL A 381 -1.52 2.12 -28.23
N GLN A 382 -2.24 3.02 -27.53
CA GLN A 382 -3.24 3.87 -28.18
C GLN A 382 -2.64 4.75 -29.29
N THR A 383 -1.44 5.28 -29.07
CA THR A 383 -0.76 6.15 -30.04
C THR A 383 -0.31 5.37 -31.28
N LEU A 384 0.29 4.19 -31.09
CA LEU A 384 0.69 3.30 -32.18
C LEU A 384 -0.53 2.81 -32.98
N CYS A 385 -1.56 2.30 -32.30
CA CYS A 385 -2.80 1.86 -32.93
C CYS A 385 -3.50 3.00 -33.69
N HIS A 386 -3.44 4.23 -33.18
CA HIS A 386 -3.96 5.40 -33.88
C HIS A 386 -3.21 5.67 -35.19
N SER A 387 -1.87 5.65 -35.19
CA SER A 387 -1.06 5.85 -36.40
C SER A 387 -1.35 4.76 -37.45
N VAL A 388 -1.35 3.49 -37.02
CA VAL A 388 -1.69 2.35 -37.89
C VAL A 388 -3.08 2.51 -38.50
N ARG A 389 -4.08 2.86 -37.69
CA ARG A 389 -5.46 3.06 -38.15
C ARG A 389 -5.57 4.18 -39.18
N CYS A 390 -4.90 5.32 -38.96
CA CYS A 390 -4.91 6.44 -39.91
C CYS A 390 -4.31 6.02 -41.27
N LYS A 391 -3.23 5.25 -41.26
CA LYS A 391 -2.60 4.71 -42.47
C LYS A 391 -3.47 3.69 -43.18
N MET A 392 -4.04 2.73 -42.45
CA MET A 392 -5.01 1.78 -43.00
C MET A 392 -6.20 2.50 -43.61
N GLY A 393 -6.77 3.50 -42.92
CA GLY A 393 -7.86 4.32 -43.44
C GLY A 393 -7.50 5.02 -44.75
N SER A 394 -6.27 5.56 -44.87
CA SER A 394 -5.79 6.17 -46.11
C SER A 394 -5.64 5.16 -47.25
N ALA A 395 -5.11 3.96 -46.99
CA ALA A 395 -5.04 2.90 -48.00
C ALA A 395 -6.44 2.45 -48.47
N LEU A 396 -7.38 2.31 -47.52
CA LEU A 396 -8.73 1.87 -47.82
C LEU A 396 -9.54 2.87 -48.65
N GLN A 397 -9.15 4.16 -48.70
CA GLN A 397 -9.78 5.13 -49.62
C GLN A 397 -9.58 4.73 -51.09
N ALA A 398 -8.37 4.28 -51.43
CA ALA A 398 -8.00 3.86 -52.78
C ALA A 398 -8.35 2.39 -53.08
N TRP A 399 -8.64 1.60 -52.05
CA TRP A 399 -8.99 0.19 -52.16
C TRP A 399 -10.29 -0.06 -52.96
N GLN A 400 -10.36 -1.26 -53.55
CA GLN A 400 -11.49 -1.76 -54.32
C GLN A 400 -11.91 -3.16 -53.83
N ALA A 401 -13.19 -3.48 -53.93
CA ALA A 401 -13.78 -4.70 -53.37
C ALA A 401 -13.17 -6.02 -53.87
N HIS A 402 -12.55 -6.03 -55.04
CA HIS A 402 -11.96 -7.23 -55.64
C HIS A 402 -10.62 -7.64 -55.00
N ASP A 403 -9.99 -6.73 -54.27
CA ASP A 403 -8.67 -6.94 -53.69
C ASP A 403 -8.78 -7.57 -52.29
N ALA A 404 -8.33 -8.83 -52.17
CA ALA A 404 -8.33 -9.60 -50.93
C ALA A 404 -7.30 -9.12 -49.90
N SER A 405 -6.32 -8.29 -50.31
CA SER A 405 -5.25 -7.81 -49.43
C SER A 405 -5.77 -7.02 -48.23
N ALA A 406 -6.82 -6.21 -48.41
CA ALA A 406 -7.40 -5.40 -47.34
C ALA A 406 -8.03 -6.24 -46.23
N HIS A 407 -8.69 -7.34 -46.58
CA HIS A 407 -9.25 -8.26 -45.59
C HIS A 407 -8.13 -8.96 -44.81
N ALA A 408 -7.09 -9.43 -45.50
CA ALA A 408 -5.92 -10.02 -44.84
C ALA A 408 -5.17 -9.02 -43.93
N LEU A 409 -5.13 -7.74 -44.31
CA LEU A 409 -4.52 -6.68 -43.52
C LEU A 409 -5.34 -6.34 -42.27
N LEU A 410 -6.67 -6.27 -42.38
CA LEU A 410 -7.54 -5.82 -41.29
C LEU A 410 -7.96 -6.94 -40.33
N SER A 411 -8.09 -8.18 -40.78
CA SER A 411 -8.62 -9.28 -39.96
C SER A 411 -7.90 -9.49 -38.62
N PRO A 412 -6.56 -9.34 -38.50
CA PRO A 412 -5.89 -9.49 -37.20
C PRO A 412 -6.24 -8.37 -36.22
N TRP A 413 -6.63 -7.18 -36.72
CA TRP A 413 -6.85 -5.97 -35.92
C TRP A 413 -8.25 -5.88 -35.32
N LYS A 414 -9.17 -6.75 -35.74
CA LYS A 414 -10.56 -6.79 -35.26
C LYS A 414 -10.68 -6.91 -33.74
N ASN A 415 -9.82 -7.73 -33.13
CA ASN A 415 -9.83 -7.96 -31.69
C ASN A 415 -8.91 -7.00 -30.91
N VAL A 416 -8.08 -6.23 -31.62
CA VAL A 416 -7.13 -5.26 -31.03
C VAL A 416 -7.76 -3.88 -30.91
N PHE A 417 -8.57 -3.47 -31.89
CA PHE A 417 -9.29 -2.21 -31.85
C PHE A 417 -10.56 -2.31 -31.02
N ASP A 418 -10.92 -1.20 -30.37
CA ASP A 418 -12.21 -1.08 -29.70
C ASP A 418 -13.34 -1.31 -30.73
N PRO A 419 -14.41 -2.04 -30.37
CA PRO A 419 -15.51 -2.34 -31.30
C PRO A 419 -16.13 -1.10 -31.95
N ALA A 420 -16.21 0.01 -31.20
CA ALA A 420 -16.69 1.29 -31.73
C ALA A 420 -15.78 1.85 -32.84
N ILE A 421 -14.46 1.75 -32.66
CA ILE A 421 -13.47 2.24 -33.62
C ILE A 421 -13.45 1.34 -34.87
N TRP A 422 -13.51 0.02 -34.67
CA TRP A 422 -13.62 -0.95 -35.76
C TRP A 422 -14.86 -0.69 -36.62
N ASN A 423 -16.02 -0.52 -35.99
CA ASN A 423 -17.27 -0.26 -36.69
C ASN A 423 -17.23 1.04 -37.49
N ASP A 424 -16.66 2.13 -36.96
CA ASP A 424 -16.49 3.39 -37.70
C ASP A 424 -15.56 3.23 -38.92
N LEU A 425 -14.44 2.52 -38.76
CA LEU A 425 -13.51 2.27 -39.86
C LEU A 425 -14.16 1.46 -40.99
N VAL A 426 -14.84 0.37 -40.64
CA VAL A 426 -15.52 -0.51 -41.60
C VAL A 426 -16.69 0.23 -42.27
N ALA A 427 -17.51 0.94 -41.51
CA ALA A 427 -18.65 1.69 -42.05
C ALA A 427 -18.23 2.83 -42.98
N ARG A 428 -17.08 3.47 -42.71
CA ARG A 428 -16.59 4.61 -43.49
C ARG A 428 -15.89 4.22 -44.78
N TYR A 429 -15.05 3.18 -44.74
CA TYR A 429 -14.16 2.87 -45.87
C TYR A 429 -14.54 1.59 -46.62
N VAL A 430 -15.03 0.56 -45.94
CA VAL A 430 -15.30 -0.75 -46.55
C VAL A 430 -16.73 -0.83 -47.08
N VAL A 431 -17.72 -0.50 -46.24
CA VAL A 431 -19.15 -0.61 -46.56
C VAL A 431 -19.55 0.11 -47.85
N PRO A 432 -19.13 1.36 -48.12
CA PRO A 432 -19.51 2.06 -49.35
C PRO A 432 -19.00 1.36 -50.62
N LYS A 433 -17.80 0.77 -50.56
CA LYS A 433 -17.18 0.07 -51.71
C LYS A 433 -17.88 -1.27 -51.97
N LEU A 434 -18.23 -2.02 -50.92
CA LEU A 434 -19.02 -3.25 -51.04
C LEU A 434 -20.42 -2.96 -51.58
N LYS A 435 -21.02 -1.85 -51.14
CA LYS A 435 -22.29 -1.37 -51.70
C LYS A 435 -22.17 -1.09 -53.20
N THR A 436 -21.16 -0.35 -53.64
CA THR A 436 -20.94 -0.09 -55.08
C THR A 436 -20.74 -1.40 -55.86
N ALA A 437 -19.97 -2.35 -55.34
CA ALA A 437 -19.79 -3.66 -55.97
C ALA A 437 -21.12 -4.43 -56.11
N LEU A 438 -22.00 -4.39 -55.10
CA LEU A 438 -23.35 -4.98 -55.18
C LEU A 438 -24.31 -4.19 -56.08
N GLN A 439 -24.12 -2.89 -56.23
CA GLN A 439 -24.89 -2.08 -57.18
C GLN A 439 -24.54 -2.40 -58.63
N GLU A 440 -23.28 -2.66 -58.92
CA GLU A 440 -22.82 -3.11 -60.24
C GLU A 440 -23.13 -4.59 -60.50
N PHE A 441 -23.36 -5.36 -59.44
CA PHE A 441 -23.68 -6.77 -59.53
C PHE A 441 -25.00 -7.04 -60.28
N GLN A 442 -24.90 -7.90 -61.28
CA GLN A 442 -26.02 -8.35 -62.12
C GLN A 442 -26.36 -9.80 -61.80
N ILE A 443 -27.64 -10.05 -61.55
CA ILE A 443 -28.17 -11.38 -61.31
C ILE A 443 -28.73 -11.90 -62.63
N ASN A 444 -28.09 -12.93 -63.18
CA ASN A 444 -28.46 -13.52 -64.46
C ASN A 444 -28.51 -15.05 -64.29
N PRO A 445 -29.70 -15.67 -64.33
CA PRO A 445 -29.84 -17.12 -64.16
C PRO A 445 -29.08 -17.95 -65.21
N ALA A 446 -28.88 -17.42 -66.43
CA ALA A 446 -28.22 -18.14 -67.53
C ALA A 446 -26.68 -18.05 -67.51
N ASP A 447 -26.10 -17.02 -66.90
CA ASP A 447 -24.64 -16.81 -66.77
C ASP A 447 -24.34 -16.05 -65.47
N GLN A 448 -24.39 -16.78 -64.35
CA GLN A 448 -24.25 -16.19 -63.02
C GLN A 448 -22.79 -16.02 -62.62
N LYS A 449 -22.28 -14.79 -62.65
CA LYS A 449 -20.94 -14.45 -62.15
C LYS A 449 -20.99 -14.16 -60.66
N LEU A 450 -20.32 -14.95 -59.83
CA LEU A 450 -20.43 -14.85 -58.37
C LEU A 450 -19.33 -14.00 -57.71
N ASP A 451 -18.37 -13.49 -58.48
CA ASP A 451 -17.16 -12.87 -57.92
C ASP A 451 -17.48 -11.67 -57.03
N GLN A 452 -18.29 -10.73 -57.52
CA GLN A 452 -18.72 -9.54 -56.75
C GLN A 452 -19.48 -9.90 -55.48
N PHE A 453 -20.32 -10.93 -55.53
CA PHE A 453 -21.05 -11.42 -54.37
C PHE A 453 -20.09 -12.09 -53.35
N ARG A 454 -19.15 -12.91 -53.83
CA ARG A 454 -18.11 -13.55 -52.99
C ARG A 454 -17.21 -12.52 -52.32
N TRP A 455 -16.87 -11.42 -53.01
CA TRP A 455 -16.13 -10.31 -52.41
C TRP A 455 -16.86 -9.77 -51.20
N VAL A 456 -18.18 -9.52 -51.29
CA VAL A 456 -18.96 -9.04 -50.14
C VAL A 456 -19.07 -10.08 -49.04
N MET A 457 -19.29 -11.35 -49.39
CA MET A 457 -19.43 -12.42 -48.40
C MET A 457 -18.15 -12.72 -47.63
N THR A 458 -16.99 -12.39 -48.18
CA THR A 458 -15.70 -12.47 -47.45
C THR A 458 -15.73 -11.58 -46.20
N TRP A 459 -16.46 -10.47 -46.23
CA TRP A 459 -16.57 -9.53 -45.11
C TRP A 459 -17.76 -9.80 -44.17
N ALA A 460 -18.54 -10.86 -44.40
CA ALA A 460 -19.76 -11.12 -43.64
C ALA A 460 -19.52 -11.35 -42.14
N SER A 461 -18.37 -11.91 -41.76
CA SER A 461 -17.99 -12.11 -40.36
C SER A 461 -17.44 -10.86 -39.69
N ASP A 462 -16.92 -9.91 -40.46
CA ASP A 462 -16.15 -8.76 -39.96
C ASP A 462 -16.93 -7.46 -39.90
N ILE A 463 -18.00 -7.37 -40.69
CA ILE A 463 -18.96 -6.27 -40.67
C ILE A 463 -20.05 -6.58 -39.64
N PRO A 464 -20.48 -5.60 -38.82
CA PRO A 464 -21.64 -5.77 -37.96
C PRO A 464 -22.86 -6.27 -38.75
N SER A 465 -23.53 -7.31 -38.23
CA SER A 465 -24.65 -7.99 -38.91
C SER A 465 -25.70 -7.02 -39.44
N HIS A 466 -26.11 -6.04 -38.63
CA HIS A 466 -27.09 -5.03 -39.01
C HIS A 466 -26.69 -4.18 -40.23
N LEU A 467 -25.39 -3.89 -40.43
CA LEU A 467 -24.91 -3.17 -41.60
C LEU A 467 -24.88 -4.08 -42.83
N MET A 468 -24.43 -5.32 -42.69
CA MET A 468 -24.41 -6.28 -43.78
C MET A 468 -25.82 -6.57 -44.31
N VAL A 469 -26.77 -6.82 -43.40
CA VAL A 469 -28.19 -7.05 -43.74
C VAL A 469 -28.76 -5.85 -44.50
N ARG A 470 -28.51 -4.62 -44.03
CA ARG A 470 -29.00 -3.40 -44.69
C ARG A 470 -28.47 -3.24 -46.13
N ILE A 471 -27.20 -3.57 -46.38
CA ILE A 471 -26.61 -3.51 -47.73
C ILE A 471 -27.29 -4.55 -48.63
N LEU A 472 -27.48 -5.78 -48.13
CA LEU A 472 -28.12 -6.85 -48.88
C LEU A 472 -29.59 -6.55 -49.20
N GLU A 473 -30.35 -6.02 -48.24
CA GLU A 473 -31.73 -5.58 -48.43
C GLU A 473 -31.85 -4.54 -49.55
N THR A 474 -30.95 -3.55 -49.54
CA THR A 474 -31.03 -2.39 -50.43
C THR A 474 -30.54 -2.73 -51.84
N ASP A 475 -29.40 -3.41 -51.97
CA ASP A 475 -28.67 -3.49 -53.24
C ASP A 475 -28.68 -4.90 -53.87
N PHE A 476 -29.05 -5.95 -53.12
CA PHE A 476 -29.11 -7.34 -53.60
C PHE A 476 -30.55 -7.88 -53.72
N PHE A 477 -31.32 -7.93 -52.62
CA PHE A 477 -32.60 -8.66 -52.58
C PHE A 477 -33.64 -8.11 -53.56
N GLY A 478 -33.70 -6.80 -53.77
CA GLY A 478 -34.60 -6.20 -54.76
C GLY A 478 -34.34 -6.73 -56.18
N LYS A 479 -33.07 -6.79 -56.59
CA LYS A 479 -32.67 -7.34 -57.90
C LYS A 479 -32.95 -8.84 -57.98
N TRP A 480 -32.64 -9.57 -56.91
CA TRP A 480 -32.81 -11.02 -56.84
C TRP A 480 -34.29 -11.41 -56.96
N GLN A 481 -35.17 -10.76 -56.20
CA GLN A 481 -36.62 -10.97 -56.26
C GLN A 481 -37.18 -10.57 -57.63
N TYR A 482 -36.68 -9.49 -58.24
CA TYR A 482 -37.13 -9.06 -59.57
C TYR A 482 -36.77 -10.06 -60.68
N VAL A 483 -35.57 -10.64 -60.64
CA VAL A 483 -35.17 -11.69 -61.58
C VAL A 483 -36.03 -12.93 -61.40
N LEU A 484 -36.28 -13.34 -60.14
CA LEU A 484 -37.17 -14.45 -59.83
C LEU A 484 -38.59 -14.21 -60.37
N TYR A 485 -39.15 -13.02 -60.13
CA TYR A 485 -40.46 -12.62 -60.65
C TYR A 485 -40.51 -12.71 -62.19
N ARG A 486 -39.52 -12.14 -62.89
CA ARG A 486 -39.46 -12.19 -64.35
C ARG A 486 -39.34 -13.61 -64.91
N TRP A 487 -38.62 -14.48 -64.22
CA TRP A 487 -38.47 -15.87 -64.63
C TRP A 487 -39.78 -16.66 -64.44
N LEU A 488 -40.48 -16.44 -63.32
CA LEU A 488 -41.78 -17.05 -63.03
C LEU A 488 -42.88 -16.57 -63.99
N CYS A 489 -42.86 -15.31 -64.42
CA CYS A 489 -43.82 -14.75 -65.39
C CYS A 489 -43.46 -15.05 -66.86
N SER A 490 -42.43 -15.85 -67.13
CA SER A 490 -42.06 -16.25 -68.48
C SER A 490 -43.08 -17.25 -69.06
N PRO A 491 -43.25 -17.34 -70.39
CA PRO A 491 -44.29 -18.18 -71.00
C PRO A 491 -44.11 -19.68 -70.74
N ASN A 492 -42.91 -20.16 -70.40
CA ASN A 492 -42.61 -21.55 -70.02
C ASN A 492 -41.52 -21.59 -68.92
N PRO A 493 -41.85 -21.41 -67.64
CA PRO A 493 -40.87 -21.46 -66.56
C PRO A 493 -40.49 -22.92 -66.24
N ASP A 494 -39.18 -23.23 -66.20
CA ASP A 494 -38.70 -24.50 -65.65
C ASP A 494 -38.59 -24.40 -64.13
N PHE A 495 -39.59 -24.93 -63.43
CA PHE A 495 -39.63 -24.89 -61.97
C PHE A 495 -38.48 -25.66 -61.30
N ASN A 496 -37.92 -26.70 -61.94
CA ASN A 496 -36.80 -27.44 -61.35
C ASN A 496 -35.53 -26.60 -61.38
N GLU A 497 -35.27 -25.89 -62.48
CA GLU A 497 -34.15 -24.95 -62.58
C GLU A 497 -34.30 -23.79 -61.58
N ILE A 498 -35.51 -23.26 -61.42
CA ILE A 498 -35.80 -22.18 -60.46
C ILE A 498 -35.58 -22.63 -59.01
N ILE A 499 -36.02 -23.84 -58.64
CA ILE A 499 -35.80 -24.40 -57.30
C ILE A 499 -34.31 -24.61 -57.04
N ASN A 500 -33.57 -25.18 -57.99
CA ASN A 500 -32.13 -25.38 -57.85
C ASN A 500 -31.38 -24.05 -57.74
N TRP A 501 -31.80 -23.02 -58.48
CA TRP A 501 -31.25 -21.67 -58.39
C TRP A 501 -31.52 -21.03 -57.03
N TYR A 502 -32.75 -21.15 -56.49
CA TYR A 502 -33.11 -20.67 -55.16
C TYR A 502 -32.30 -21.35 -54.05
N GLU A 503 -32.22 -22.69 -54.06
CA GLU A 503 -31.46 -23.43 -53.05
C GLU A 503 -29.95 -23.15 -53.17
N GLY A 504 -29.44 -22.94 -54.39
CA GLY A 504 -28.07 -22.49 -54.63
C GLY A 504 -27.77 -21.15 -53.96
N TRP A 505 -28.63 -20.14 -54.13
CA TRP A 505 -28.48 -18.83 -53.47
C TRP A 505 -28.61 -18.92 -51.95
N LYS A 506 -29.57 -19.70 -51.46
CA LYS A 506 -29.75 -19.96 -50.03
C LYS A 506 -28.49 -20.60 -49.42
N GLY A 507 -27.87 -21.56 -50.10
CA GLY A 507 -26.63 -22.18 -49.63
C GLY A 507 -25.41 -21.25 -49.52
N MET A 508 -25.46 -20.06 -50.12
CA MET A 508 -24.33 -19.12 -50.16
C MET A 508 -24.29 -18.13 -48.99
N PHE A 509 -25.35 -18.05 -48.17
CA PHE A 509 -25.38 -17.15 -47.01
C PHE A 509 -24.79 -17.82 -45.76
N PRO A 510 -23.87 -17.16 -45.03
CA PRO A 510 -23.37 -17.64 -43.75
C PRO A 510 -24.48 -17.81 -42.70
N PRO A 511 -24.33 -18.73 -41.73
CA PRO A 511 -25.34 -19.00 -40.72
C PRO A 511 -25.66 -17.77 -39.85
N GLU A 512 -24.69 -16.86 -39.67
CA GLU A 512 -24.87 -15.62 -38.89
C GLU A 512 -25.89 -14.67 -39.53
N LEU A 513 -25.94 -14.61 -40.87
CA LEU A 513 -26.93 -13.80 -41.60
C LEU A 513 -28.30 -14.49 -41.65
N PHE A 514 -28.33 -15.83 -41.65
CA PHE A 514 -29.57 -16.60 -41.58
C PHE A 514 -30.32 -16.46 -40.27
N ALA A 515 -29.61 -16.18 -39.18
CA ALA A 515 -30.23 -15.94 -37.89
C ALA A 515 -31.15 -14.70 -37.92
N ASP A 516 -30.84 -13.72 -38.77
CA ASP A 516 -31.61 -12.48 -38.87
C ASP A 516 -32.99 -12.72 -39.52
N GLU A 517 -34.03 -12.19 -38.88
CA GLU A 517 -35.42 -12.30 -39.35
C GLU A 517 -35.62 -11.65 -40.72
N ARG A 518 -34.89 -10.57 -41.01
CA ARG A 518 -35.12 -9.80 -42.24
C ARG A 518 -34.65 -10.56 -43.48
N ILE A 519 -33.49 -11.19 -43.40
CA ILE A 519 -32.96 -12.07 -44.46
C ILE A 519 -33.93 -13.23 -44.70
N ARG A 520 -34.41 -13.87 -43.62
CA ARG A 520 -35.41 -14.95 -43.73
C ARG A 520 -36.71 -14.47 -44.36
N ALA A 521 -37.18 -13.27 -44.04
CA ALA A 521 -38.38 -12.69 -44.63
C ALA A 521 -38.23 -12.48 -46.15
N HIS A 522 -37.07 -12.00 -46.63
CA HIS A 522 -36.81 -11.83 -48.06
C HIS A 522 -36.75 -13.17 -48.82
N LEU A 523 -36.16 -14.21 -48.21
CA LEU A 523 -36.12 -15.56 -48.78
C LEU A 523 -37.49 -16.25 -48.76
N ALA A 524 -38.29 -16.03 -47.70
CA ALA A 524 -39.66 -16.53 -47.60
C ALA A 524 -40.58 -15.84 -48.61
N ALA A 525 -40.39 -14.54 -48.86
CA ALA A 525 -41.10 -13.82 -49.92
C ALA A 525 -40.79 -14.40 -51.31
N GLY A 526 -39.51 -14.75 -51.57
CA GLY A 526 -39.11 -15.46 -52.78
C GLY A 526 -39.82 -16.80 -52.95
N LEU A 527 -39.84 -17.61 -51.88
CA LEU A 527 -40.55 -18.89 -51.86
C LEU A 527 -42.06 -18.72 -52.09
N GLY A 528 -42.65 -17.69 -51.49
CA GLY A 528 -44.06 -17.35 -51.68
C GLY A 528 -44.41 -17.04 -53.15
N MET A 529 -43.55 -16.29 -53.86
CA MET A 529 -43.72 -16.05 -55.29
C MET A 529 -43.66 -17.33 -56.12
N MET A 530 -42.77 -18.26 -55.77
CA MET A 530 -42.67 -19.57 -56.44
C MET A 530 -43.93 -20.43 -56.22
N ASN A 531 -44.46 -20.45 -54.99
CA ASN A 531 -45.69 -21.19 -54.68
C ASN A 531 -46.90 -20.60 -55.42
N GLN A 532 -47.04 -19.26 -55.46
CA GLN A 532 -48.10 -18.58 -56.21
C GLN A 532 -48.05 -18.93 -57.71
N ALA A 533 -46.86 -18.91 -58.31
CA ALA A 533 -46.67 -19.29 -59.70
C ALA A 533 -46.99 -20.77 -59.97
N ALA A 534 -46.62 -21.68 -59.05
CA ALA A 534 -46.91 -23.11 -59.16
C ALA A 534 -48.41 -23.41 -59.02
N GLU A 535 -49.14 -22.62 -58.22
CA GLU A 535 -50.60 -22.68 -58.07
C GLU A 535 -51.37 -21.99 -59.21
N GLY A 536 -50.66 -21.35 -60.16
CA GLY A 536 -51.26 -20.62 -61.28
C GLY A 536 -51.88 -19.27 -60.90
N LEU A 537 -51.54 -18.74 -59.72
CA LEU A 537 -51.97 -17.43 -59.24
C LEU A 537 -51.08 -16.32 -59.81
N GLU A 538 -51.62 -15.10 -59.96
CA GLU A 538 -50.82 -13.95 -60.38
C GLU A 538 -49.75 -13.63 -59.34
N VAL A 539 -48.47 -13.74 -59.75
CA VAL A 539 -47.33 -13.37 -58.91
C VAL A 539 -47.32 -11.86 -58.72
N VAL A 540 -47.21 -11.39 -57.48
CA VAL A 540 -47.16 -9.95 -57.17
C VAL A 540 -45.75 -9.41 -57.44
N GLN A 541 -45.66 -8.25 -58.08
CA GLN A 541 -44.36 -7.61 -58.35
C GLN A 541 -43.61 -7.22 -57.06
N PRO A 542 -42.32 -7.57 -56.92
CA PRO A 542 -41.48 -7.12 -55.82
C PRO A 542 -41.41 -5.58 -55.78
N GLY A 543 -41.76 -4.98 -54.64
CA GLY A 543 -41.77 -3.52 -54.44
C GLY A 543 -43.12 -2.84 -54.64
N CYS A 544 -44.09 -3.49 -55.27
CA CYS A 544 -45.49 -3.04 -55.30
C CYS A 544 -46.20 -3.50 -54.02
N ARG A 545 -45.98 -2.80 -52.89
CA ARG A 545 -47.01 -2.77 -51.82
C ARG A 545 -48.18 -1.92 -52.31
N GLY A 546 -49.00 -2.49 -53.19
CA GLY A 546 -50.28 -1.94 -53.62
C GLY A 546 -51.41 -2.55 -52.79
N ASN A 547 -52.09 -1.71 -52.00
CA ASN A 547 -53.41 -1.86 -51.37
C ASN A 547 -53.78 -3.19 -50.66
N PRO A 548 -54.10 -3.15 -49.34
CA PRO A 548 -54.67 -4.28 -48.62
C PRO A 548 -56.14 -4.48 -49.00
N GLY A 549 -56.40 -5.19 -50.10
CA GLY A 549 -57.75 -5.53 -50.56
C GLY A 549 -58.13 -7.01 -50.44
N ILE A 550 -57.15 -7.92 -50.35
CA ILE A 550 -57.37 -9.36 -50.47
C ILE A 550 -56.79 -10.09 -49.24
N LEU A 551 -57.22 -9.70 -48.05
CA LEU A 551 -57.06 -10.47 -46.79
C LEU A 551 -58.22 -10.19 -45.83
N ARG A 552 -59.44 -9.99 -46.35
CA ARG A 552 -60.64 -9.73 -45.53
C ARG A 552 -61.40 -11.00 -45.12
N ALA A 553 -60.89 -12.19 -45.49
CA ALA A 553 -61.52 -13.47 -45.14
C ALA A 553 -60.89 -14.15 -43.90
N THR A 554 -59.80 -13.60 -43.34
CA THR A 554 -59.14 -14.15 -42.14
C THR A 554 -59.11 -13.15 -40.98
N SER A 555 -59.81 -12.01 -41.12
CA SER A 555 -59.83 -10.94 -40.11
C SER A 555 -60.85 -11.15 -38.99
N GLU A 556 -61.86 -11.99 -39.19
CA GLU A 556 -62.90 -12.21 -38.17
C GLU A 556 -62.38 -13.06 -36.99
N GLU A 557 -61.42 -13.97 -37.20
CA GLU A 557 -60.76 -14.73 -36.11
C GLU A 557 -59.59 -13.97 -35.45
N ARG A 558 -59.06 -12.91 -36.07
CA ARG A 558 -58.04 -12.03 -35.44
C ARG A 558 -58.65 -10.84 -34.69
N GLN A 559 -59.88 -10.42 -35.03
CA GLN A 559 -60.54 -9.30 -34.36
C GLN A 559 -61.00 -9.58 -32.93
N GLU A 560 -61.17 -10.84 -32.52
CA GLU A 560 -61.41 -11.18 -31.10
C GLU A 560 -60.14 -11.16 -30.25
N LEU A 561 -58.96 -11.26 -30.86
CA LEU A 561 -57.66 -11.13 -30.17
C LEU A 561 -57.17 -9.67 -30.12
N ASP A 562 -57.41 -8.88 -31.18
CA ASP A 562 -57.02 -7.46 -31.24
C ASP A 562 -57.92 -6.50 -30.45
N ALA A 563 -59.18 -6.89 -30.14
CA ALA A 563 -60.05 -6.10 -29.25
C ALA A 563 -59.54 -6.01 -27.80
N ALA A 564 -58.63 -6.92 -27.40
CA ALA A 564 -57.96 -6.87 -26.10
C ALA A 564 -56.68 -6.01 -26.09
N GLN A 565 -56.17 -5.59 -27.26
CA GLN A 565 -54.91 -4.83 -27.40
C GLN A 565 -55.10 -3.36 -27.80
N LEU A 566 -56.32 -2.95 -28.14
CA LEU A 566 -56.66 -1.59 -28.58
C LEU A 566 -56.90 -0.56 -27.45
N HIS A 567 -56.54 -0.85 -26.21
CA HIS A 567 -56.62 0.13 -25.10
C HIS A 567 -55.27 0.73 -24.67
N CYS A 568 -54.15 0.38 -25.30
CA CYS A 568 -52.85 0.96 -24.98
C CYS A 568 -52.10 1.35 -26.25
N GLN A 569 -52.49 2.47 -26.86
CA GLN A 569 -51.60 3.30 -27.69
C GLN A 569 -52.28 4.63 -28.02
N ILE A 570 -51.99 5.66 -27.21
CA ILE A 570 -52.01 7.04 -27.67
C ILE A 570 -50.60 7.59 -27.47
N ALA A 571 -50.05 8.04 -28.60
CA ALA A 571 -48.92 8.96 -28.77
C ALA A 571 -47.51 8.47 -28.42
N GLU A 572 -46.73 8.16 -29.46
CA GLU A 572 -45.35 8.66 -29.53
C GLU A 572 -45.36 10.20 -29.61
N PRO A 573 -44.29 10.84 -29.15
CA PRO A 573 -43.44 11.48 -30.16
C PRO A 573 -41.96 11.23 -29.92
N GLY A 574 -41.22 11.05 -31.02
CA GLY A 574 -39.77 11.08 -31.03
C GLY A 574 -39.20 12.42 -30.55
N ALA A 575 -38.14 12.34 -29.76
CA ALA A 575 -37.13 13.37 -29.55
C ALA A 575 -35.94 12.71 -28.86
N ASP A 576 -34.72 12.99 -29.37
CA ASP A 576 -33.42 12.93 -28.70
C ASP A 576 -33.25 11.92 -27.55
N THR A 577 -32.48 10.85 -27.79
CA THR A 577 -31.91 10.04 -26.71
C THR A 577 -30.87 10.85 -25.95
N ALA A 578 -31.34 11.79 -25.12
CA ALA A 578 -30.62 12.21 -23.93
C ALA A 578 -30.51 10.99 -23.00
N ASP A 579 -29.35 10.80 -22.39
CA ASP A 579 -29.09 9.77 -21.39
C ASP A 579 -30.22 9.74 -20.35
N LEU A 580 -31.09 8.73 -20.44
CA LEU A 580 -32.15 8.51 -19.46
C LEU A 580 -31.52 8.38 -18.07
N SER A 581 -31.99 9.17 -17.11
CA SER A 581 -31.44 9.14 -15.76
C SER A 581 -31.74 7.78 -15.11
N PHE A 582 -30.84 7.30 -14.24
CA PHE A 582 -31.00 5.97 -13.60
C PHE A 582 -32.36 5.79 -12.91
N LYS A 583 -32.92 6.89 -12.39
CA LYS A 583 -34.27 6.94 -11.80
C LYS A 583 -35.37 6.76 -12.86
N GLU A 584 -35.25 7.36 -14.04
CA GLU A 584 -36.20 7.20 -15.14
C GLU A 584 -36.22 5.76 -15.66
N CYS A 585 -35.08 5.07 -15.69
CA CYS A 585 -35.02 3.65 -16.05
C CYS A 585 -35.81 2.78 -15.04
N ILE A 586 -35.69 3.06 -13.74
CA ILE A 586 -36.42 2.33 -12.69
C ILE A 586 -37.92 2.64 -12.76
N GLN A 587 -38.28 3.89 -13.06
CA GLN A 587 -39.67 4.32 -13.24
C GLN A 587 -40.32 3.67 -14.47
N ALA A 588 -39.62 3.64 -15.61
CA ALA A 588 -40.07 2.95 -16.82
C ALA A 588 -40.24 1.44 -16.57
N PHE A 589 -39.33 0.83 -15.81
CA PHE A 589 -39.45 -0.57 -15.41
C PHE A 589 -40.65 -0.83 -14.48
N ALA A 590 -40.96 0.10 -13.56
CA ALA A 590 -42.17 0.00 -12.73
C ALA A 590 -43.45 0.03 -13.57
N ILE A 591 -43.50 0.94 -14.55
CA ILE A 591 -44.63 1.12 -15.46
C ILE A 591 -44.84 -0.13 -16.32
N ASP A 592 -43.77 -0.69 -16.91
CA ASP A 592 -43.82 -1.93 -17.70
C ASP A 592 -44.37 -3.11 -16.90
N LYS A 593 -44.10 -3.17 -15.59
CA LYS A 593 -44.59 -4.23 -14.69
C LYS A 593 -45.92 -3.89 -13.99
N GLY A 594 -46.56 -2.77 -14.35
CA GLY A 594 -47.83 -2.35 -13.76
C GLY A 594 -47.74 -2.03 -12.26
N LEU A 595 -46.59 -1.52 -11.82
CA LEU A 595 -46.31 -1.18 -10.42
C LEU A 595 -46.32 0.33 -10.22
N LEU A 596 -46.90 0.77 -9.09
CA LEU A 596 -46.92 2.17 -8.69
C LEU A 596 -45.51 2.63 -8.31
N PHE A 597 -45.09 3.76 -8.86
CA PHE A 597 -43.85 4.46 -8.50
C PHE A 597 -44.19 5.89 -8.04
N MET A 598 -44.17 6.15 -6.72
CA MET A 598 -44.59 7.44 -6.17
C MET A 598 -43.60 7.96 -5.11
N PRO A 599 -43.20 9.25 -5.14
CA PRO A 599 -42.37 9.82 -4.08
C PRO A 599 -43.15 9.92 -2.76
N ARG A 600 -42.59 9.44 -1.65
CA ARG A 600 -43.15 9.62 -0.32
C ARG A 600 -42.67 10.93 0.27
N VAL A 601 -43.48 11.97 0.08
CA VAL A 601 -43.20 13.33 0.55
C VAL A 601 -42.94 13.33 2.06
N GLY A 602 -41.79 13.87 2.48
CA GLY A 602 -41.39 13.96 3.89
C GLY A 602 -40.62 12.76 4.46
N LYS A 603 -40.32 11.72 3.67
CA LYS A 603 -39.47 10.59 4.09
C LYS A 603 -38.15 10.56 3.32
N PHE A 604 -37.05 10.52 4.07
CA PHE A 604 -35.69 10.44 3.54
C PHE A 604 -34.94 9.28 4.19
N TYR A 605 -34.12 8.60 3.40
CA TYR A 605 -33.17 7.60 3.89
C TYR A 605 -31.77 8.04 3.50
N SER A 606 -30.89 8.28 4.48
CA SER A 606 -29.53 8.78 4.27
C SER A 606 -29.46 10.04 3.39
N GLY A 607 -30.40 10.98 3.59
CA GLY A 607 -30.48 12.23 2.81
C GLY A 607 -31.09 12.11 1.41
N MET A 608 -31.44 10.89 0.98
CA MET A 608 -32.05 10.61 -0.32
C MET A 608 -33.58 10.43 -0.21
N PRO A 609 -34.37 10.88 -1.20
CA PRO A 609 -35.82 10.75 -1.17
C PRO A 609 -36.27 9.28 -1.29
N VAL A 610 -37.25 8.90 -0.47
CA VAL A 610 -37.84 7.55 -0.52
C VAL A 610 -38.98 7.52 -1.54
N TYR A 611 -38.95 6.52 -2.42
CA TYR A 611 -40.00 6.22 -3.39
C TYR A 611 -40.75 4.95 -2.98
N GLU A 612 -42.03 4.89 -3.29
CA GLU A 612 -42.85 3.70 -3.15
C GLU A 612 -42.84 2.97 -4.49
N PHE A 613 -42.37 1.72 -4.51
CA PHE A 613 -42.33 0.85 -5.67
C PHE A 613 -43.22 -0.37 -5.40
N GLY A 614 -44.47 -0.32 -5.86
CA GLY A 614 -45.48 -1.33 -5.53
C GLY A 614 -45.77 -1.36 -4.03
N ALA A 615 -45.45 -2.46 -3.36
CA ALA A 615 -45.63 -2.64 -1.92
C ALA A 615 -44.35 -2.35 -1.09
N THR A 616 -43.24 -2.03 -1.76
CA THR A 616 -41.91 -1.89 -1.14
C THR A 616 -41.44 -0.44 -1.22
N ASN A 617 -40.91 0.10 -0.11
CA ASN A 617 -40.26 1.42 -0.13
C ASN A 617 -38.82 1.27 -0.61
N ILE A 618 -38.41 2.13 -1.54
CA ILE A 618 -37.10 2.09 -2.18
C ILE A 618 -36.42 3.46 -2.12
N CYS A 619 -35.11 3.46 -2.19
CA CYS A 619 -34.26 4.64 -2.25
C CYS A 619 -33.24 4.45 -3.38
N ILE A 620 -33.04 5.47 -4.21
CA ILE A 620 -32.25 5.38 -5.43
C ILE A 620 -30.99 6.22 -5.27
N ASP A 621 -29.83 5.59 -5.35
CA ASP A 621 -28.54 6.26 -5.43
C ASP A 621 -28.13 6.38 -6.90
N SER A 622 -28.38 7.54 -7.50
CA SER A 622 -28.06 7.81 -8.90
C SER A 622 -26.55 7.86 -9.17
N VAL A 623 -25.73 8.16 -8.16
CA VAL A 623 -24.26 8.25 -8.30
C VAL A 623 -23.63 6.87 -8.32
N LYS A 624 -24.09 5.98 -7.42
CA LYS A 624 -23.59 4.59 -7.36
C LYS A 624 -24.36 3.62 -8.25
N ARG A 625 -25.48 4.05 -8.86
CA ARG A 625 -26.44 3.23 -9.62
C ARG A 625 -26.92 2.01 -8.85
N VAL A 626 -27.26 2.20 -7.57
CA VAL A 626 -27.76 1.16 -6.66
C VAL A 626 -29.14 1.53 -6.15
N VAL A 627 -30.03 0.52 -6.04
CA VAL A 627 -31.35 0.66 -5.41
C VAL A 627 -31.33 -0.01 -4.05
N TYR A 628 -31.77 0.72 -3.02
CA TYR A 628 -31.99 0.18 -1.69
C TYR A 628 -33.48 -0.06 -1.47
N ALA A 629 -33.86 -1.24 -0.99
CA ALA A 629 -35.23 -1.56 -0.62
C ALA A 629 -35.36 -1.79 0.89
N GLN A 630 -36.47 -1.35 1.47
CA GLN A 630 -36.83 -1.58 2.86
C GLN A 630 -37.40 -2.99 3.04
N LEU A 631 -36.88 -3.78 3.98
CA LEU A 631 -37.45 -5.10 4.27
C LEU A 631 -38.79 -4.98 5.00
N LEU A 632 -39.82 -5.63 4.46
CA LEU A 632 -41.19 -5.70 5.02
C LEU A 632 -41.26 -6.22 6.47
N ASN A 633 -40.24 -6.96 6.94
CA ASN A 633 -40.24 -7.57 8.28
C ASN A 633 -39.50 -6.74 9.36
N LYS A 634 -38.79 -5.65 9.01
CA LYS A 634 -38.10 -4.77 9.97
C LYS A 634 -38.10 -3.33 9.45
N SER A 635 -38.84 -2.44 10.11
CA SER A 635 -39.07 -1.05 9.68
C SER A 635 -37.82 -0.18 9.52
N ASP A 636 -36.65 -0.65 9.94
CA ASP A 636 -35.41 0.16 9.97
C ASP A 636 -34.23 -0.46 9.20
N LYS A 637 -34.43 -1.58 8.49
CA LYS A 637 -33.36 -2.21 7.70
C LYS A 637 -33.59 -2.04 6.20
N TRP A 638 -32.58 -1.45 5.54
CA TRP A 638 -32.50 -1.25 4.10
C TRP A 638 -31.39 -2.13 3.53
N ILE A 639 -31.65 -2.75 2.38
CA ILE A 639 -30.68 -3.60 1.67
C ILE A 639 -30.55 -3.17 0.22
N SER A 640 -29.33 -3.24 -0.34
CA SER A 640 -29.12 -3.05 -1.78
C SER A 640 -29.70 -4.24 -2.54
N VAL A 641 -30.55 -3.98 -3.52
CA VAL A 641 -31.26 -5.02 -4.27
C VAL A 641 -31.18 -4.80 -5.77
N SER A 642 -31.16 -5.90 -6.51
CA SER A 642 -31.35 -5.87 -7.97
C SER A 642 -32.83 -5.70 -8.32
N LEU A 643 -33.12 -5.25 -9.55
CA LEU A 643 -34.51 -5.13 -10.05
C LEU A 643 -35.28 -6.46 -9.99
N LYS A 644 -34.60 -7.60 -10.19
CA LYS A 644 -35.21 -8.94 -10.07
C LYS A 644 -35.62 -9.24 -8.62
N GLN A 645 -34.74 -9.02 -7.65
CA GLN A 645 -35.03 -9.21 -6.22
C GLN A 645 -36.13 -8.26 -5.73
N LEU A 646 -36.16 -7.05 -6.26
CA LEU A 646 -37.16 -6.04 -5.93
C LEU A 646 -38.57 -6.43 -6.43
N MET A 647 -38.65 -7.20 -7.53
CA MET A 647 -39.89 -7.85 -7.97
C MET A 647 -40.30 -9.00 -7.04
N GLU A 648 -39.36 -9.86 -6.63
CA GLU A 648 -39.62 -10.97 -5.69
C GLU A 648 -40.16 -10.44 -4.35
N MET A 649 -39.61 -9.34 -3.84
CA MET A 649 -40.08 -8.67 -2.63
C MET A 649 -41.52 -8.15 -2.76
N ASN A 650 -41.91 -7.67 -3.94
CA ASN A 650 -43.28 -7.22 -4.22
C ASN A 650 -44.28 -8.38 -4.39
N VAL A 651 -43.85 -9.53 -4.92
CA VAL A 651 -44.68 -10.74 -4.98
C VAL A 651 -44.98 -11.24 -3.56
N MET A 652 -43.96 -11.30 -2.70
CA MET A 652 -44.09 -11.72 -1.30
C MET A 652 -44.95 -10.76 -0.46
N GLY A 653 -44.96 -9.46 -0.80
CA GLY A 653 -45.79 -8.45 -0.15
C GLY A 653 -47.27 -8.48 -0.55
N ARG A 654 -47.63 -9.07 -1.70
CA ARG A 654 -49.03 -9.21 -2.17
C ARG A 654 -49.74 -10.44 -1.60
N THR A 655 -48.99 -11.44 -1.12
CA THR A 655 -49.52 -12.69 -0.54
C THR A 655 -49.81 -12.62 0.96
N ARG A 656 -49.87 -11.43 1.56
CA ARG A 656 -50.22 -11.22 2.98
C ARG A 656 -51.42 -10.31 3.16
#